data_AF-A0A329KRX0-F1
#
_entry.id   AF-A0A329KRX0-F1
#
_cell.length_a   1.000
_cell.length_b   1.000
_cell.length_c   1.000
_cell.angle_alpha   90.00
_cell.angle_beta   90.00
_cell.angle_gamma   90.00
#
_symmetry.space_group_name_H-M   'P 1'
#
loop_
_entity.id
_entity.type
_entity.pdbx_description
1 polymer ?
#
loop_
_entity_poly.entity_id
_entity_poly.type
_entity_poly.pdbx_seq_one_letter_code
_entity_poly.pdbx_strand_id
1 'polypeptide(L)'
;MFASKEEIAGKRWKLPSQVKLLLALCVALGIGGGGAAVSTVSADAVVRPEHYGAVADDGLDDTRAIRQAMLEGAGAGLPVSLSPGTYRIAPPQAQWGFSNGGTDGDWTVTNAAYSSVGGGSLSATAAAAGPLSITSPAYLGLDAGKYKQVKLLLKNASDAEEATIFWTGAPGQPWTTLRSATIALTPYDTQATEYVFDLSGHAQWSGAVHQVSVRFGDDPASGVLELDHIRFDAGTVRNELMYSFSFLFHELQGLELAGDETVLLITDPVAGFFRCLDCSELSFEGITIEYETPPFIQGTVASIDQAASTFDFVPDPGYTLLEDPRFGELPRIWGTVRDADNPLLMKSSANDHINVNGWTKLSDGMTYRFQAAVPSQVGPGQIEAGDPFVMVTRDHGNGIFRLEESDTIAVTDVTVHGSSGATLVGYYTDGIEIDRLRIMRKPGSNQMIVTNADSVHVQSARTGPVVQDSLFEGVMDDIVAIYNRPLLISQIISETELHVQGISGSKVPRAGDRLQFFRAVNGVVLGTATVVSVQPDSLAPATKALITLDTPVAGLHAGSTPSDSDLVYNLSTVGAGFSITDSIFRDSRRNGLYLKSTDGWIEGNLFQNLGNAGVMLTDDPDVPNGPAPMNIHVLNNVTDHVNFLDVYSRHPYAAAITVFSQKSGRAVADGRNITDIVLEGNLVRNPVRNGIYLGGVRGAVLTDNEIEVTGTEAVNGVFAGLSIEHSDNIEVDGLTIADTRPQLTAGILIQGIVDNIAADRLSFALGAGVPDILDWSTAPLPEDALVVPVLGAGYGETGSSWINSGLKGHDGNLTRYSFAGNATASWTPELEAGTYEVFVYRVTSSNSEPASRLEVYHNAGVSQRVLDYTAGSAGWVSLGTYSFQAGTGGYVKLSHLDPLAPGGALRAAAVAFVRQE
;
A
#
# COMPACT_ATOMS: atom_id res chain seq x y z
N MET A 1 -26.07 23.53 -3.02
CA MET A 1 -27.48 23.08 -3.22
C MET A 1 -27.51 21.68 -2.63
N PHE A 2 -27.91 21.60 -1.36
CA PHE A 2 -27.70 20.44 -0.50
C PHE A 2 -28.73 19.34 -0.81
N ALA A 3 -28.27 18.12 -1.09
CA ALA A 3 -29.12 16.93 -1.05
C ALA A 3 -29.05 16.36 0.37
N SER A 4 -30.22 16.16 0.99
CA SER A 4 -30.38 15.70 2.37
C SER A 4 -30.27 14.17 2.49
N LYS A 5 -29.92 13.74 3.71
CA LYS A 5 -29.73 12.39 4.30
C LYS A 5 -30.67 11.22 3.89
N GLU A 6 -31.67 11.43 3.03
CA GLU A 6 -32.65 10.40 2.62
C GLU A 6 -32.49 9.90 1.17
N GLU A 7 -31.65 10.52 0.33
CA GLU A 7 -31.47 10.10 -1.08
C GLU A 7 -30.38 9.05 -1.31
N ILE A 8 -29.53 8.74 -0.31
CA ILE A 8 -28.40 7.79 -0.45
C ILE A 8 -28.66 6.46 0.30
N ALA A 9 -29.42 6.46 1.40
CA ALA A 9 -29.69 5.25 2.20
C ALA A 9 -30.77 4.31 1.62
N GLY A 10 -31.41 4.66 0.48
CA GLY A 10 -32.59 3.99 -0.06
C GLY A 10 -32.38 3.10 -1.30
N LYS A 11 -31.17 2.99 -1.86
CA LYS A 11 -30.92 2.19 -3.08
C LYS A 11 -30.09 0.93 -2.80
N ARG A 12 -30.57 0.10 -1.86
CA ARG A 12 -30.20 -1.32 -1.81
C ARG A 12 -30.83 -2.04 -3.01
N TRP A 13 -30.06 -2.23 -4.07
CA TRP A 13 -30.38 -3.27 -5.06
C TRP A 13 -29.87 -4.60 -4.53
N LYS A 14 -30.59 -5.21 -3.57
CA LYS A 14 -30.66 -6.67 -3.59
C LYS A 14 -31.54 -7.02 -4.78
N LEU A 15 -30.93 -7.34 -5.92
CA LEU A 15 -31.65 -8.10 -6.95
C LEU A 15 -31.97 -9.45 -6.31
N PRO A 16 -33.25 -9.80 -6.10
CA PRO A 16 -33.59 -11.18 -5.78
C PRO A 16 -33.12 -12.04 -6.94
N SER A 17 -32.56 -13.21 -6.64
CA SER A 17 -32.16 -14.27 -7.58
C SER A 17 -33.24 -14.64 -8.62
N GLN A 18 -34.47 -14.13 -8.48
CA GLN A 18 -35.58 -14.30 -9.41
C GLN A 18 -35.61 -13.33 -10.60
N VAL A 19 -34.82 -12.24 -10.63
CA VAL A 19 -34.85 -11.26 -11.74
C VAL A 19 -33.92 -11.64 -12.91
N LYS A 20 -32.87 -12.46 -12.69
CA LYS A 20 -32.08 -13.08 -13.76
C LYS A 20 -32.93 -14.02 -14.65
N LEU A 21 -34.08 -14.49 -14.14
CA LEU A 21 -34.99 -15.40 -14.85
C LEU A 21 -35.79 -14.71 -15.97
N LEU A 22 -36.02 -13.39 -15.91
CA LEU A 22 -36.83 -12.68 -16.92
C LEU A 22 -36.05 -12.27 -18.17
N LEU A 23 -34.72 -12.11 -18.09
CA LEU A 23 -33.89 -11.87 -19.28
C LEU A 23 -33.64 -13.16 -20.08
N ALA A 24 -33.53 -14.31 -19.40
CA ALA A 24 -33.40 -15.62 -20.05
C ALA A 24 -34.70 -16.08 -20.74
N LEU A 25 -35.87 -15.68 -20.23
CA LEU A 25 -37.16 -16.07 -20.82
C LEU A 25 -37.53 -15.30 -22.10
N CYS A 26 -36.95 -14.11 -22.33
CA CYS A 26 -37.26 -13.29 -23.51
C CYS A 26 -36.50 -13.71 -24.78
N VAL A 27 -35.53 -14.61 -24.69
CA VAL A 27 -34.77 -15.14 -25.85
C VAL A 27 -35.27 -16.51 -26.31
N ALA A 28 -36.11 -17.21 -25.52
CA ALA A 28 -36.53 -18.58 -25.80
C ALA A 28 -37.85 -18.73 -26.60
N LEU A 29 -38.52 -17.63 -27.01
CA LEU A 29 -39.75 -17.71 -27.82
C LEU A 29 -39.50 -17.29 -29.27
N GLY A 30 -38.93 -18.20 -30.06
CA GLY A 30 -38.76 -17.98 -31.49
C GLY A 30 -38.23 -19.17 -32.29
N ILE A 31 -39.08 -20.22 -32.47
CA ILE A 31 -39.07 -21.21 -33.58
C ILE A 31 -37.82 -22.13 -33.67
N GLY A 32 -37.84 -23.47 -33.64
CA GLY A 32 -38.87 -24.51 -33.61
C GLY A 32 -38.21 -25.87 -33.96
N GLY A 33 -38.62 -26.95 -33.27
CA GLY A 33 -38.51 -28.33 -33.75
C GLY A 33 -37.26 -29.15 -33.37
N GLY A 34 -37.42 -30.09 -32.43
CA GLY A 34 -36.49 -31.20 -32.22
C GLY A 34 -36.40 -31.61 -30.76
N GLY A 35 -37.12 -32.66 -30.36
CA GLY A 35 -37.17 -33.13 -28.98
C GLY A 35 -35.83 -33.66 -28.48
N ALA A 36 -35.34 -33.06 -27.40
CA ALA A 36 -34.48 -33.67 -26.41
C ALA A 36 -35.10 -33.37 -25.03
N ALA A 37 -35.13 -34.35 -24.16
CA ALA A 37 -35.67 -34.20 -22.82
C ALA A 37 -34.93 -33.05 -22.10
N VAL A 38 -35.64 -31.95 -21.85
CA VAL A 38 -35.18 -30.91 -20.94
C VAL A 38 -35.28 -31.50 -19.54
N SER A 39 -34.15 -31.99 -19.02
CA SER A 39 -34.01 -32.21 -17.59
C SER A 39 -34.16 -30.86 -16.92
N THR A 40 -35.18 -30.72 -16.07
CA THR A 40 -35.32 -29.60 -15.15
C THR A 40 -34.05 -29.53 -14.29
N VAL A 41 -33.15 -28.60 -14.59
CA VAL A 41 -32.07 -28.24 -13.67
C VAL A 41 -32.76 -27.59 -12.47
N SER A 42 -32.70 -28.26 -11.31
CA SER A 42 -33.28 -27.74 -10.08
C SER A 42 -32.57 -26.46 -9.68
N ALA A 43 -33.27 -25.57 -8.96
CA ALA A 43 -32.73 -24.34 -8.37
C ALA A 43 -31.66 -24.58 -7.26
N ASP A 44 -31.13 -25.81 -7.17
CA ASP A 44 -30.20 -26.30 -6.14
C ASP A 44 -28.93 -26.91 -6.77
N ALA A 45 -28.63 -26.62 -8.04
CA ALA A 45 -27.43 -27.15 -8.68
C ALA A 45 -26.18 -26.47 -8.09
N VAL A 46 -25.37 -27.25 -7.38
CA VAL A 46 -24.14 -26.82 -6.72
C VAL A 46 -23.00 -27.74 -7.15
N VAL A 47 -21.83 -27.19 -7.43
CA VAL A 47 -20.61 -27.95 -7.72
C VAL A 47 -19.89 -28.25 -6.40
N ARG A 48 -19.51 -29.52 -6.21
CA ARG A 48 -18.92 -30.03 -4.97
C ARG A 48 -17.51 -30.55 -5.22
N PRO A 49 -16.47 -30.01 -4.57
CA PRO A 49 -15.09 -30.52 -4.67
C PRO A 49 -14.97 -32.03 -4.43
N GLU A 50 -15.84 -32.61 -3.61
CA GLU A 50 -15.89 -34.04 -3.30
C GLU A 50 -16.19 -34.91 -4.52
N HIS A 51 -16.90 -34.37 -5.53
CA HIS A 51 -17.12 -35.07 -6.80
C HIS A 51 -15.81 -35.25 -7.61
N TYR A 52 -14.78 -34.48 -7.29
CA TYR A 52 -13.45 -34.57 -7.89
C TYR A 52 -12.41 -35.18 -6.95
N GLY A 53 -12.84 -35.71 -5.80
CA GLY A 53 -12.01 -36.45 -4.87
C GLY A 53 -11.44 -35.64 -3.70
N ALA A 54 -11.90 -34.40 -3.48
CA ALA A 54 -11.57 -33.69 -2.23
C ALA A 54 -12.24 -34.38 -1.04
N VAL A 55 -11.54 -34.51 0.09
CA VAL A 55 -12.09 -35.10 1.31
C VAL A 55 -11.63 -34.29 2.52
N ALA A 56 -12.56 -33.59 3.17
CA ALA A 56 -12.25 -32.85 4.39
C ALA A 56 -11.67 -33.77 5.48
N ASP A 57 -10.71 -33.25 6.23
CA ASP A 57 -10.06 -33.86 7.40
C ASP A 57 -9.30 -35.17 7.14
N ASP A 58 -8.94 -35.48 5.89
CA ASP A 58 -8.20 -36.71 5.54
C ASP A 58 -6.66 -36.55 5.61
N GLY A 59 -6.18 -35.32 5.73
CA GLY A 59 -4.76 -34.99 5.81
C GLY A 59 -4.04 -34.95 4.46
N LEU A 60 -4.74 -35.11 3.34
CA LEU A 60 -4.21 -35.09 1.98
C LEU A 60 -4.43 -33.73 1.31
N ASP A 61 -3.74 -33.49 0.19
CA ASP A 61 -3.85 -32.24 -0.57
C ASP A 61 -5.08 -32.27 -1.50
N ASP A 62 -6.03 -31.36 -1.25
CA ASP A 62 -7.29 -31.23 -1.98
C ASP A 62 -7.24 -30.22 -3.13
N THR A 63 -6.11 -29.52 -3.31
CA THR A 63 -6.00 -28.34 -4.19
C THR A 63 -6.50 -28.63 -5.61
N ARG A 64 -6.13 -29.78 -6.19
CA ARG A 64 -6.52 -30.14 -7.56
C ARG A 64 -8.03 -30.32 -7.71
N ALA A 65 -8.66 -31.01 -6.75
CA ALA A 65 -10.09 -31.28 -6.76
C ALA A 65 -10.91 -29.99 -6.58
N ILE A 66 -10.48 -29.12 -5.65
CA ILE A 66 -11.10 -27.81 -5.43
C ILE A 66 -10.95 -26.93 -6.68
N ARG A 67 -9.75 -26.89 -7.30
CA ARG A 67 -9.52 -26.13 -8.54
C ARG A 67 -10.43 -26.57 -9.67
N GLN A 68 -10.62 -27.88 -9.82
CA GLN A 68 -11.53 -28.43 -10.83
C GLN A 68 -12.98 -27.99 -10.56
N ALA A 69 -13.42 -28.04 -9.31
CA ALA A 69 -14.75 -27.55 -8.92
C ALA A 69 -14.94 -26.06 -9.21
N MET A 70 -13.93 -25.22 -8.90
CA MET A 70 -13.95 -23.78 -9.22
C MET A 70 -14.15 -23.52 -10.72
N LEU A 71 -13.40 -24.22 -11.57
CA LEU A 71 -13.49 -24.05 -13.02
C LEU A 71 -14.82 -24.55 -13.59
N GLU A 72 -15.36 -25.66 -13.07
CA GLU A 72 -16.67 -26.16 -13.49
C GLU A 72 -17.80 -25.25 -13.02
N GLY A 73 -17.77 -24.79 -11.77
CA GLY A 73 -18.75 -23.86 -11.22
C GLY A 73 -18.81 -22.57 -12.02
N ALA A 74 -17.67 -21.93 -12.22
CA ALA A 74 -17.55 -20.73 -13.05
C ALA A 74 -18.05 -20.95 -14.49
N GLY A 75 -17.62 -22.04 -15.14
CA GLY A 75 -18.02 -22.35 -16.52
C GLY A 75 -19.51 -22.69 -16.67
N ALA A 76 -20.14 -23.25 -15.62
CA ALA A 76 -21.55 -23.61 -15.61
C ALA A 76 -22.46 -22.50 -15.05
N GLY A 77 -21.90 -21.45 -14.45
CA GLY A 77 -22.64 -20.43 -13.70
C GLY A 77 -23.34 -21.04 -12.46
N LEU A 78 -22.67 -21.97 -11.79
CA LEU A 78 -23.15 -22.65 -10.58
C LEU A 78 -22.22 -22.36 -9.40
N PRO A 79 -22.75 -22.17 -8.19
CA PRO A 79 -21.93 -21.99 -7.01
C PRO A 79 -21.14 -23.26 -6.67
N VAL A 80 -19.96 -23.06 -6.10
CA VAL A 80 -19.09 -24.09 -5.55
C VAL A 80 -19.25 -24.09 -4.03
N SER A 81 -19.67 -25.21 -3.47
CA SER A 81 -19.86 -25.35 -2.02
C SER A 81 -18.91 -26.40 -1.46
N LEU A 82 -18.03 -25.96 -0.57
CA LEU A 82 -17.23 -26.80 0.30
C LEU A 82 -18.09 -27.32 1.46
N SER A 83 -17.90 -28.58 1.83
CA SER A 83 -18.53 -29.12 3.04
C SER A 83 -17.78 -28.64 4.29
N PRO A 84 -18.39 -28.70 5.49
CA PRO A 84 -17.68 -28.41 6.73
C PRO A 84 -16.45 -29.30 6.93
N GLY A 85 -15.41 -28.73 7.56
CA GLY A 85 -14.15 -29.43 7.85
C GLY A 85 -12.93 -28.75 7.24
N THR A 86 -11.77 -29.40 7.37
CA THR A 86 -10.47 -28.85 6.94
C THR A 86 -10.02 -29.47 5.63
N TYR A 87 -9.78 -28.66 4.61
CA TYR A 87 -9.13 -29.08 3.36
C TYR A 87 -7.70 -28.56 3.34
N ARG A 88 -6.72 -29.43 3.04
CA ARG A 88 -5.33 -28.97 2.91
C ARG A 88 -5.10 -28.50 1.49
N ILE A 89 -4.49 -27.32 1.37
CA ILE A 89 -4.18 -26.72 0.08
C ILE A 89 -2.71 -26.32 0.01
N ALA A 90 -2.17 -26.34 -1.20
CA ALA A 90 -0.77 -26.07 -1.51
C ALA A 90 -0.65 -25.42 -2.88
N PRO A 91 0.47 -24.72 -3.18
CA PRO A 91 0.78 -24.35 -4.55
C PRO A 91 0.76 -25.57 -5.49
N PRO A 92 0.44 -25.37 -6.78
CA PRO A 92 0.56 -26.39 -7.82
C PRO A 92 1.81 -27.28 -7.69
N GLN A 93 1.62 -28.61 -7.70
CA GLN A 93 2.73 -29.55 -7.83
C GLN A 93 3.47 -29.28 -9.14
N ALA A 94 4.77 -29.01 -9.05
CA ALA A 94 5.64 -28.69 -10.18
C ALA A 94 6.69 -29.78 -10.45
N GLN A 95 6.71 -30.85 -9.65
CA GLN A 95 7.68 -31.95 -9.79
C GLN A 95 7.05 -33.29 -9.42
N TRP A 96 7.46 -34.34 -10.14
CA TRP A 96 7.02 -35.71 -9.95
C TRP A 96 8.24 -36.63 -10.02
N GLY A 97 8.46 -37.42 -8.97
CA GLY A 97 9.56 -38.39 -8.87
C GLY A 97 9.09 -39.85 -8.88
N PHE A 98 7.81 -40.09 -9.19
CA PHE A 98 7.23 -41.42 -9.42
C PHE A 98 7.51 -42.42 -8.29
N SER A 99 7.48 -41.94 -7.05
CA SER A 99 7.67 -42.75 -5.84
C SER A 99 6.37 -43.47 -5.46
N ASN A 100 6.46 -44.63 -4.80
CA ASN A 100 5.26 -45.37 -4.36
C ASN A 100 4.56 -44.60 -3.23
N GLY A 101 3.32 -44.12 -3.47
CA GLY A 101 2.41 -43.67 -2.41
C GLY A 101 1.82 -42.26 -2.49
N GLY A 102 1.63 -41.66 -3.68
CA GLY A 102 0.98 -40.35 -3.84
C GLY A 102 0.32 -40.13 -5.22
N THR A 103 -0.05 -38.88 -5.55
CA THR A 103 -0.60 -38.44 -6.87
C THR A 103 0.36 -38.62 -8.04
N ASP A 104 1.61 -39.01 -7.77
CA ASP A 104 2.63 -39.34 -8.76
C ASP A 104 2.19 -40.45 -9.74
N GLY A 105 1.23 -41.30 -9.35
CA GLY A 105 0.61 -42.32 -10.20
C GLY A 105 -0.45 -41.82 -11.19
N ASP A 106 -0.84 -40.54 -11.12
CA ASP A 106 -1.95 -40.00 -11.94
C ASP A 106 -1.54 -39.66 -13.38
N TRP A 107 -0.26 -39.82 -13.72
CA TRP A 107 0.25 -39.68 -15.08
C TRP A 107 -0.29 -40.80 -15.97
N THR A 108 -0.93 -40.42 -17.07
CA THR A 108 -1.50 -41.38 -18.02
C THR A 108 -0.49 -41.71 -19.09
N VAL A 109 -0.19 -43.00 -19.24
CA VAL A 109 0.64 -43.51 -20.34
C VAL A 109 -0.27 -44.03 -21.44
N THR A 110 -0.16 -43.46 -22.65
CA THR A 110 -0.90 -43.92 -23.82
C THR A 110 0.03 -44.50 -24.87
N ASN A 111 -0.48 -45.48 -25.63
CA ASN A 111 0.27 -46.22 -26.63
C ASN A 111 1.47 -47.02 -26.08
N ALA A 112 1.28 -47.65 -24.92
CA ALA A 112 2.25 -48.53 -24.28
C ALA A 112 1.82 -50.00 -24.37
N ALA A 113 2.76 -50.90 -24.67
CA ALA A 113 2.59 -52.34 -24.47
C ALA A 113 2.70 -52.73 -22.98
N TYR A 114 3.46 -51.93 -22.21
CA TYR A 114 3.65 -52.07 -20.78
C TYR A 114 3.89 -50.70 -20.16
N SER A 115 3.29 -50.42 -19.00
CA SER A 115 3.67 -49.30 -18.14
C SER A 115 3.56 -49.67 -16.67
N SER A 116 4.43 -49.09 -15.85
CA SER A 116 4.38 -49.20 -14.39
C SER A 116 4.97 -47.97 -13.73
N VAL A 117 4.39 -47.56 -12.61
CA VAL A 117 4.96 -46.57 -11.70
C VAL A 117 5.42 -47.31 -10.44
N GLY A 118 6.68 -47.13 -10.05
CA GLY A 118 7.18 -47.65 -8.79
C GLY A 118 8.70 -47.67 -8.71
N GLY A 119 9.22 -47.68 -7.48
CA GLY A 119 10.67 -47.63 -7.26
C GLY A 119 11.34 -46.30 -7.60
N GLY A 120 10.56 -45.20 -7.71
CA GLY A 120 11.07 -43.87 -8.03
C GLY A 120 11.17 -43.59 -9.53
N SER A 121 10.42 -44.33 -10.37
CA SER A 121 10.35 -44.06 -11.80
C SER A 121 9.03 -44.52 -12.42
N LEU A 122 8.70 -43.92 -13.56
CA LEU A 122 7.68 -44.39 -14.49
C LEU A 122 8.38 -45.11 -15.64
N SER A 123 8.17 -46.43 -15.73
CA SER A 123 8.69 -47.27 -16.81
C SER A 123 7.61 -47.51 -17.85
N ALA A 124 7.95 -47.40 -19.13
CA ALA A 124 7.04 -47.69 -20.22
C ALA A 124 7.75 -48.27 -21.45
N THR A 125 7.08 -49.17 -22.15
CA THR A 125 7.49 -49.71 -23.46
C THR A 125 6.40 -49.40 -24.47
N ALA A 126 6.78 -48.86 -25.63
CA ALA A 126 5.86 -48.50 -26.69
C ALA A 126 5.06 -49.70 -27.24
N ALA A 127 3.84 -49.44 -27.70
CA ALA A 127 3.04 -50.40 -28.46
C ALA A 127 3.51 -50.45 -29.93
N ALA A 128 3.04 -51.43 -30.70
CA ALA A 128 3.54 -51.72 -32.04
C ALA A 128 3.25 -50.66 -33.13
N ALA A 129 2.56 -49.56 -32.82
CA ALA A 129 2.31 -48.47 -33.76
C ALA A 129 2.00 -47.15 -33.02
N GLY A 130 2.76 -46.09 -33.32
CA GLY A 130 2.51 -44.70 -32.90
C GLY A 130 3.36 -44.19 -31.74
N PRO A 131 3.23 -42.90 -31.36
CA PRO A 131 4.08 -42.29 -30.35
C PRO A 131 3.67 -42.71 -28.94
N LEU A 132 4.61 -43.25 -28.15
CA LEU A 132 4.42 -43.41 -26.71
C LEU A 132 4.27 -42.01 -26.09
N SER A 133 3.19 -41.79 -25.34
CA SER A 133 2.95 -40.50 -24.68
C SER A 133 2.76 -40.68 -23.18
N ILE A 134 3.41 -39.81 -22.41
CA ILE A 134 3.28 -39.68 -20.96
C ILE A 134 2.61 -38.33 -20.70
N THR A 135 1.36 -38.37 -20.25
CA THR A 135 0.50 -37.20 -20.09
C THR A 135 0.25 -36.91 -18.62
N SER A 136 0.40 -35.65 -18.22
CA SER A 136 0.16 -35.22 -16.85
C SER A 136 -1.32 -35.32 -16.48
N PRO A 137 -1.66 -35.30 -15.18
CA PRO A 137 -3.00 -34.96 -14.75
C PRO A 137 -3.42 -33.60 -15.33
N ALA A 138 -4.73 -33.44 -15.57
CA ALA A 138 -5.31 -32.15 -15.91
C ALA A 138 -5.28 -31.20 -14.71
N TYR A 139 -5.52 -29.91 -14.96
CA TYR A 139 -5.61 -28.86 -13.94
C TYR A 139 -4.32 -28.66 -13.14
N LEU A 140 -3.16 -28.72 -13.80
CA LEU A 140 -1.86 -28.47 -13.16
C LEU A 140 -1.82 -27.12 -12.45
N GLY A 141 -2.30 -26.05 -13.10
CA GLY A 141 -2.36 -24.71 -12.51
C GLY A 141 -0.99 -24.02 -12.41
N LEU A 142 0.01 -24.47 -13.17
CA LEU A 142 1.36 -23.90 -13.17
C LEU A 142 1.39 -22.57 -13.94
N ASP A 143 2.15 -21.58 -13.49
CA ASP A 143 2.34 -20.31 -14.21
C ASP A 143 3.50 -20.42 -15.20
N ALA A 144 3.23 -20.36 -16.51
CA ALA A 144 4.25 -20.37 -17.56
C ALA A 144 5.18 -19.14 -17.51
N GLY A 145 4.74 -18.05 -16.86
CA GLY A 145 5.55 -16.90 -16.48
C GLY A 145 6.68 -17.26 -15.52
N LYS A 146 6.43 -18.21 -14.61
CA LYS A 146 7.34 -18.66 -13.56
C LYS A 146 8.23 -19.82 -14.02
N TYR A 147 7.64 -20.87 -14.56
CA TYR A 147 8.36 -22.09 -14.93
C TYR A 147 8.83 -22.00 -16.37
N LYS A 148 10.11 -21.68 -16.61
CA LYS A 148 10.64 -21.47 -17.96
C LYS A 148 11.30 -22.69 -18.58
N GLN A 149 11.56 -23.72 -17.78
CA GLN A 149 12.16 -24.96 -18.24
C GLN A 149 11.38 -26.16 -17.73
N VAL A 150 11.33 -27.23 -18.52
CA VAL A 150 10.84 -28.55 -18.08
C VAL A 150 12.00 -29.54 -18.21
N LYS A 151 12.36 -30.16 -17.10
CA LYS A 151 13.49 -31.09 -16.99
C LYS A 151 12.98 -32.51 -16.82
N LEU A 152 13.56 -33.44 -17.58
CA LEU A 152 13.31 -34.86 -17.51
C LEU A 152 14.61 -35.57 -17.14
N LEU A 153 14.62 -36.34 -16.04
CA LEU A 153 15.68 -37.32 -15.83
C LEU A 153 15.21 -38.66 -16.39
N LEU A 154 15.81 -39.09 -17.48
CA LEU A 154 15.32 -40.18 -18.31
C LEU A 154 16.44 -41.18 -18.63
N LYS A 155 16.15 -42.48 -18.51
CA LYS A 155 16.92 -43.53 -19.20
C LYS A 155 16.19 -43.93 -20.46
N ASN A 156 16.80 -43.68 -21.60
CA ASN A 156 16.23 -44.00 -22.91
C ASN A 156 16.83 -45.29 -23.46
N ALA A 157 16.49 -46.44 -22.86
CA ALA A 157 16.88 -47.75 -23.38
C ALA A 157 16.03 -48.18 -24.59
N SER A 158 15.43 -47.21 -25.30
CA SER A 158 14.66 -47.38 -26.53
C SER A 158 15.36 -46.75 -27.73
N ASP A 159 14.78 -46.93 -28.91
CA ASP A 159 15.24 -46.33 -30.16
C ASP A 159 14.72 -44.91 -30.41
N ALA A 160 14.00 -44.30 -29.46
CA ALA A 160 13.53 -42.92 -29.59
C ALA A 160 14.69 -41.92 -29.71
N GLU A 161 14.73 -41.15 -30.80
CA GLU A 161 15.76 -40.13 -31.04
C GLU A 161 15.35 -38.71 -30.60
N GLU A 162 14.07 -38.51 -30.27
CA GLU A 162 13.53 -37.22 -29.85
C GLU A 162 12.36 -37.35 -28.88
N ALA A 163 12.14 -36.29 -28.11
CA ALA A 163 10.92 -36.09 -27.33
C ALA A 163 10.31 -34.73 -27.66
N THR A 164 8.99 -34.70 -27.79
CA THR A 164 8.22 -33.46 -27.97
C THR A 164 7.28 -33.27 -26.78
N ILE A 165 7.43 -32.16 -26.06
CA ILE A 165 6.46 -31.73 -25.05
C ILE A 165 5.36 -30.91 -25.72
N PHE A 166 4.10 -31.22 -25.42
CA PHE A 166 2.93 -30.43 -25.76
C PHE A 166 2.29 -29.88 -24.48
N TRP A 167 1.59 -28.74 -24.56
CA TRP A 167 0.83 -28.18 -23.44
C TRP A 167 -0.52 -27.57 -23.86
N THR A 168 -1.43 -27.50 -22.90
CA THR A 168 -2.70 -26.76 -22.97
C THR A 168 -2.76 -25.72 -21.86
N GLY A 169 -3.50 -24.65 -22.08
CA GLY A 169 -3.74 -23.58 -21.10
C GLY A 169 -5.14 -23.57 -20.51
N ALA A 170 -6.08 -24.32 -21.09
CA ALA A 170 -7.45 -24.43 -20.61
C ALA A 170 -8.05 -25.81 -20.89
N PRO A 171 -9.09 -26.24 -20.14
CA PRO A 171 -9.82 -27.47 -20.41
C PRO A 171 -10.36 -27.52 -21.85
N GLY A 172 -10.25 -28.68 -22.51
CA GLY A 172 -10.77 -28.88 -23.87
C GLY A 172 -9.95 -28.24 -25.00
N GLN A 173 -8.87 -27.52 -24.68
CA GLN A 173 -7.98 -26.97 -25.70
C GLN A 173 -7.24 -28.09 -26.47
N PRO A 174 -7.18 -28.05 -27.81
CA PRO A 174 -6.50 -29.09 -28.58
C PRO A 174 -4.97 -29.05 -28.40
N TRP A 175 -4.34 -30.22 -28.48
CA TRP A 175 -2.89 -30.36 -28.57
C TRP A 175 -2.41 -29.95 -29.98
N THR A 176 -1.56 -28.93 -30.09
CA THR A 176 -1.10 -28.39 -31.38
C THR A 176 0.41 -28.24 -31.43
N THR A 177 0.98 -28.21 -32.64
CA THR A 177 2.41 -27.93 -32.85
C THR A 177 2.80 -26.47 -32.56
N LEU A 178 1.82 -25.56 -32.46
CA LEU A 178 2.06 -24.19 -31.98
C LEU A 178 2.32 -24.15 -30.47
N ARG A 179 1.90 -25.17 -29.73
CA ARG A 179 2.12 -25.33 -28.28
C ARG A 179 2.92 -26.60 -28.01
N SER A 180 4.09 -26.67 -28.65
CA SER A 180 5.02 -27.76 -28.45
C SER A 180 6.47 -27.32 -28.54
N ALA A 181 7.37 -28.07 -27.91
CA ALA A 181 8.82 -27.95 -28.08
C ALA A 181 9.43 -29.34 -28.20
N THR A 182 10.45 -29.49 -29.03
CA THR A 182 11.12 -30.77 -29.32
C THR A 182 12.59 -30.71 -28.91
N ILE A 183 13.08 -31.80 -28.33
CA ILE A 183 14.48 -31.99 -27.96
C ILE A 183 14.98 -33.32 -28.50
N ALA A 184 16.29 -33.38 -28.80
CA ALA A 184 16.95 -34.63 -29.17
C ALA A 184 17.21 -35.49 -27.93
N LEU A 185 17.04 -36.80 -28.07
CA LEU A 185 17.38 -37.82 -27.09
C LEU A 185 18.57 -38.64 -27.56
N THR A 186 19.31 -39.22 -26.61
CA THR A 186 20.30 -40.26 -26.94
C THR A 186 19.58 -41.61 -27.01
N PRO A 187 19.49 -42.27 -28.17
CA PRO A 187 18.87 -43.59 -28.28
C PRO A 187 19.74 -44.66 -27.62
N TYR A 188 19.11 -45.69 -27.04
CA TYR A 188 19.73 -46.78 -26.28
C TYR A 188 20.60 -46.33 -25.09
N ASP A 189 20.32 -45.15 -24.55
CA ASP A 189 20.98 -44.62 -23.37
C ASP A 189 20.51 -45.36 -22.10
N THR A 190 21.42 -46.14 -21.54
CA THR A 190 21.19 -46.88 -20.29
C THR A 190 21.56 -46.08 -19.04
N GLN A 191 22.14 -44.88 -19.22
CA GLN A 191 22.40 -43.94 -18.13
C GLN A 191 21.19 -43.04 -17.92
N ALA A 192 21.03 -42.55 -16.68
CA ALA A 192 20.05 -41.51 -16.41
C ALA A 192 20.63 -40.17 -16.89
N THR A 193 19.99 -39.59 -17.90
CA THR A 193 20.40 -38.33 -18.53
C THR A 193 19.33 -37.27 -18.31
N GLU A 194 19.75 -36.07 -17.89
CA GLU A 194 18.84 -34.92 -17.74
C GLU A 194 18.64 -34.23 -19.10
N TYR A 195 17.40 -34.19 -19.56
CA TYR A 195 16.97 -33.53 -20.78
C TYR A 195 16.13 -32.29 -20.43
N VAL A 196 16.35 -31.17 -21.13
CA VAL A 196 15.74 -29.88 -20.78
C VAL A 196 14.98 -29.30 -21.98
N PHE A 197 13.68 -29.10 -21.82
CA PHE A 197 12.89 -28.23 -22.69
C PHE A 197 13.03 -26.79 -22.20
N ASP A 198 13.71 -25.94 -22.97
CA ASP A 198 13.76 -24.49 -22.72
C ASP A 198 12.59 -23.79 -23.42
N LEU A 199 11.67 -23.27 -22.61
CA LEU A 199 10.44 -22.61 -23.05
C LEU A 199 10.51 -21.09 -22.84
N SER A 200 11.65 -20.56 -22.36
CA SER A 200 11.81 -19.15 -21.98
C SER A 200 11.54 -18.17 -23.12
N GLY A 201 11.90 -18.54 -24.36
CA GLY A 201 11.66 -17.75 -25.57
C GLY A 201 10.40 -18.13 -26.34
N HIS A 202 9.59 -19.08 -25.85
CA HIS A 202 8.47 -19.62 -26.59
C HIS A 202 7.22 -18.74 -26.46
N ALA A 203 6.79 -18.10 -27.55
CA ALA A 203 5.71 -17.11 -27.53
C ALA A 203 4.35 -17.63 -27.02
N GLN A 204 4.07 -18.93 -27.18
CA GLN A 204 2.84 -19.58 -26.68
C GLN A 204 2.99 -20.18 -25.26
N TRP A 205 4.13 -20.00 -24.60
CA TRP A 205 4.36 -20.41 -23.22
C TRP A 205 4.05 -19.24 -22.28
N SER A 206 2.76 -19.00 -22.08
CA SER A 206 2.22 -17.88 -21.31
C SER A 206 0.93 -18.27 -20.59
N GLY A 207 0.62 -17.56 -19.50
CA GLY A 207 -0.55 -17.81 -18.66
C GLY A 207 -0.46 -19.11 -17.86
N ALA A 208 -1.63 -19.62 -17.46
CA ALA A 208 -1.74 -20.89 -16.75
C ALA A 208 -1.48 -22.08 -17.69
N VAL A 209 -0.73 -23.07 -17.20
CA VAL A 209 -0.54 -24.38 -17.82
C VAL A 209 -1.55 -25.34 -17.20
N HIS A 210 -2.46 -25.84 -18.02
CA HIS A 210 -3.52 -26.75 -17.61
C HIS A 210 -3.04 -28.20 -17.60
N GLN A 211 -2.35 -28.64 -18.65
CA GLN A 211 -1.89 -30.03 -18.81
C GLN A 211 -0.70 -30.09 -19.76
N VAL A 212 0.22 -31.04 -19.55
CA VAL A 212 1.32 -31.33 -20.49
C VAL A 212 1.31 -32.78 -20.95
N SER A 213 1.89 -33.03 -22.11
CA SER A 213 2.12 -34.39 -22.62
C SER A 213 3.48 -34.47 -23.28
N VAL A 214 4.33 -35.39 -22.83
CA VAL A 214 5.61 -35.70 -23.49
C VAL A 214 5.39 -36.88 -24.42
N ARG A 215 5.72 -36.71 -25.71
CA ARG A 215 5.65 -37.75 -26.75
C ARG A 215 7.06 -38.13 -27.16
N PHE A 216 7.35 -39.43 -27.19
CA PHE A 216 8.68 -39.97 -27.49
C PHE A 216 8.71 -40.56 -28.90
N GLY A 217 9.33 -39.86 -29.86
CA GLY A 217 9.36 -40.21 -31.28
C GLY A 217 7.98 -40.33 -31.94
N ASP A 218 7.95 -40.67 -33.23
CA ASP A 218 6.71 -40.95 -33.98
C ASP A 218 6.28 -42.43 -33.93
N ASP A 219 7.24 -43.35 -33.76
CA ASP A 219 7.02 -44.81 -33.73
C ASP A 219 8.19 -45.55 -33.03
N PRO A 220 8.46 -45.32 -31.73
CA PRO A 220 9.55 -46.01 -31.01
C PRO A 220 9.28 -47.53 -31.00
N ALA A 221 10.09 -48.32 -31.69
CA ALA A 221 9.77 -49.70 -32.05
C ALA A 221 10.29 -50.75 -31.05
N SER A 222 11.23 -50.39 -30.16
CA SER A 222 11.76 -51.33 -29.15
C SER A 222 12.44 -50.65 -27.95
N GLY A 223 12.36 -51.29 -26.78
CA GLY A 223 13.09 -50.87 -25.57
C GLY A 223 12.21 -50.33 -24.44
N VAL A 224 12.85 -49.86 -23.36
CA VAL A 224 12.17 -49.34 -22.16
C VAL A 224 12.59 -47.89 -21.96
N LEU A 225 11.61 -47.02 -21.76
CA LEU A 225 11.80 -45.66 -21.25
C LEU A 225 11.58 -45.69 -19.74
N GLU A 226 12.56 -45.23 -18.95
CA GLU A 226 12.41 -45.03 -17.50
C GLU A 226 12.53 -43.55 -17.19
N LEU A 227 11.41 -42.91 -16.88
CA LEU A 227 11.37 -41.52 -16.42
C LEU A 227 11.49 -41.50 -14.90
N ASP A 228 12.64 -41.07 -14.40
CA ASP A 228 12.93 -40.93 -12.97
C ASP A 228 12.15 -39.73 -12.40
N HIS A 229 12.25 -38.58 -13.06
CA HIS A 229 11.41 -37.44 -12.72
C HIS A 229 11.11 -36.52 -13.91
N ILE A 230 10.01 -35.77 -13.75
CA ILE A 230 9.71 -34.57 -14.53
C ILE A 230 9.57 -33.39 -13.57
N ARG A 231 10.28 -32.29 -13.84
CA ARG A 231 10.28 -31.07 -13.03
C ARG A 231 10.10 -29.83 -13.89
N PHE A 232 9.19 -28.96 -13.48
CA PHE A 232 9.05 -27.60 -13.99
C PHE A 232 9.95 -26.70 -13.14
N ASP A 233 10.94 -26.09 -13.78
CA ASP A 233 11.99 -25.35 -13.09
C ASP A 233 11.75 -23.84 -13.17
N ALA A 234 11.70 -23.20 -12.00
CA ALA A 234 11.63 -21.74 -11.85
C ALA A 234 13.02 -21.08 -11.71
N GLY A 235 14.09 -21.89 -11.70
CA GLY A 235 15.48 -21.46 -11.60
C GLY A 235 15.98 -21.47 -10.16
N THR A 236 15.88 -20.35 -9.47
CA THR A 236 16.36 -20.24 -8.07
C THR A 236 15.25 -20.59 -7.09
N VAL A 237 15.60 -21.05 -5.87
CA VAL A 237 14.63 -21.26 -4.78
C VAL A 237 13.78 -20.00 -4.55
N ARG A 238 14.39 -18.82 -4.59
CA ARG A 238 13.66 -17.54 -4.53
C ARG A 238 12.57 -17.43 -5.60
N ASN A 239 12.87 -17.81 -6.85
CA ASN A 239 11.87 -17.80 -7.91
C ASN A 239 10.80 -18.88 -7.72
N GLU A 240 11.13 -20.02 -7.11
CA GLU A 240 10.15 -21.06 -6.75
C GLU A 240 9.17 -20.59 -5.67
N LEU A 241 9.61 -19.75 -4.74
CA LEU A 241 8.77 -19.21 -3.67
C LEU A 241 7.99 -17.97 -4.09
N MET A 242 8.53 -17.13 -4.99
CA MET A 242 7.82 -15.96 -5.49
C MET A 242 6.58 -16.36 -6.29
N TYR A 243 5.47 -15.62 -6.06
CA TYR A 243 4.19 -15.81 -6.74
C TYR A 243 3.59 -17.23 -6.59
N SER A 244 3.85 -17.93 -5.49
CA SER A 244 3.19 -19.20 -5.18
C SER A 244 1.80 -18.94 -4.60
N PHE A 245 0.75 -19.46 -5.24
CA PHE A 245 -0.63 -19.41 -4.78
C PHE A 245 -1.25 -20.80 -4.91
N SER A 246 -2.12 -21.20 -3.99
CA SER A 246 -2.88 -22.44 -4.10
C SER A 246 -3.77 -22.45 -5.35
N PHE A 247 -4.41 -21.31 -5.62
CA PHE A 247 -5.27 -21.10 -6.77
C PHE A 247 -4.80 -19.89 -7.58
N LEU A 248 -4.55 -20.11 -8.87
CA LEU A 248 -4.16 -19.08 -9.82
C LEU A 248 -5.03 -19.19 -11.06
N PHE A 249 -5.66 -18.09 -11.42
CA PHE A 249 -6.56 -18.02 -12.57
C PHE A 249 -6.30 -16.78 -13.44
N HIS A 250 -6.64 -16.91 -14.71
CA HIS A 250 -6.64 -15.84 -15.70
C HIS A 250 -8.01 -15.84 -16.38
N GLU A 251 -8.60 -14.67 -16.59
CA GLU A 251 -9.86 -14.51 -17.34
C GLU A 251 -11.04 -15.34 -16.79
N LEU A 252 -10.99 -15.72 -15.50
CA LEU A 252 -12.07 -16.45 -14.84
C LEU A 252 -13.25 -15.51 -14.58
N GLN A 253 -14.46 -15.99 -14.84
CA GLN A 253 -15.68 -15.21 -14.67
C GLN A 253 -16.72 -16.01 -13.89
N GLY A 254 -17.44 -15.35 -13.00
CA GLY A 254 -18.63 -15.92 -12.33
C GLY A 254 -18.31 -17.01 -11.30
N LEU A 255 -17.16 -16.91 -10.61
CA LEU A 255 -16.84 -17.85 -9.52
C LEU A 255 -17.59 -17.44 -8.26
N GLU A 256 -18.41 -18.35 -7.74
CA GLU A 256 -18.98 -18.25 -6.39
C GLU A 256 -18.45 -19.41 -5.55
N LEU A 257 -17.57 -19.13 -4.57
CA LEU A 257 -17.02 -20.13 -3.65
C LEU A 257 -17.55 -19.90 -2.24
N ALA A 258 -18.28 -20.88 -1.71
CA ALA A 258 -18.82 -20.85 -0.36
C ALA A 258 -18.37 -22.06 0.46
N GLY A 259 -18.17 -21.88 1.77
CA GLY A 259 -17.86 -22.98 2.68
C GLY A 259 -18.17 -22.64 4.12
N ASP A 260 -19.37 -23.00 4.59
CA ASP A 260 -19.78 -22.83 5.99
C ASP A 260 -19.04 -23.83 6.89
N GLU A 261 -18.51 -23.35 8.02
CA GLU A 261 -17.66 -24.13 8.92
C GLU A 261 -16.47 -24.82 8.20
N THR A 262 -15.97 -24.22 7.11
CA THR A 262 -14.85 -24.75 6.32
C THR A 262 -13.54 -24.04 6.64
N VAL A 263 -12.47 -24.83 6.82
CA VAL A 263 -11.08 -24.33 6.92
C VAL A 263 -10.30 -24.73 5.67
N LEU A 264 -9.73 -23.75 4.99
CA LEU A 264 -8.72 -23.94 3.94
C LEU A 264 -7.33 -23.78 4.57
N LEU A 265 -6.64 -24.91 4.79
CA LEU A 265 -5.36 -24.95 5.48
C LEU A 265 -4.20 -24.94 4.46
N ILE A 266 -3.53 -23.80 4.35
CA ILE A 266 -2.35 -23.64 3.50
C ILE A 266 -1.14 -24.32 4.15
N THR A 267 -0.56 -25.27 3.42
CA THR A 267 0.57 -26.10 3.91
C THR A 267 1.95 -25.49 3.66
N ASP A 268 2.05 -24.51 2.76
CA ASP A 268 3.28 -23.75 2.52
C ASP A 268 3.19 -22.33 3.13
N PRO A 269 3.97 -22.00 4.20
CA PRO A 269 3.89 -20.74 4.93
C PRO A 269 4.24 -19.48 4.12
N VAL A 270 4.73 -19.60 2.89
CA VAL A 270 4.99 -18.45 2.00
C VAL A 270 4.05 -18.40 0.79
N ALA A 271 3.13 -19.36 0.67
CA ALA A 271 2.12 -19.36 -0.38
C ALA A 271 0.92 -18.47 -0.05
N GLY A 272 0.32 -17.91 -1.09
CA GLY A 272 -0.97 -17.23 -1.02
C GLY A 272 -2.13 -18.17 -1.28
N PHE A 273 -3.35 -17.71 -1.04
CA PHE A 273 -4.55 -18.50 -1.29
C PHE A 273 -4.98 -18.42 -2.76
N PHE A 274 -5.32 -17.22 -3.22
CA PHE A 274 -5.98 -17.00 -4.51
C PHE A 274 -5.38 -15.80 -5.25
N ARG A 275 -4.96 -16.04 -6.50
CA ARG A 275 -4.53 -15.00 -7.44
C ARG A 275 -5.38 -15.04 -8.68
N CYS A 276 -5.79 -13.86 -9.15
CA CYS A 276 -6.48 -13.73 -10.42
C CYS A 276 -5.98 -12.52 -11.23
N LEU A 277 -5.92 -12.71 -12.55
CA LEU A 277 -5.63 -11.66 -13.53
C LEU A 277 -6.78 -11.57 -14.53
N ASP A 278 -7.25 -10.36 -14.84
CA ASP A 278 -8.34 -10.10 -15.80
C ASP A 278 -9.63 -10.88 -15.51
N CYS A 279 -9.97 -11.07 -14.23
CA CYS A 279 -11.13 -11.84 -13.79
C CYS A 279 -12.31 -10.94 -13.42
N SER A 280 -13.52 -11.47 -13.43
CA SER A 280 -14.73 -10.71 -13.11
C SER A 280 -15.76 -11.56 -12.38
N GLU A 281 -16.62 -10.92 -11.58
CA GLU A 281 -17.73 -11.56 -10.88
C GLU A 281 -17.24 -12.73 -9.97
N LEU A 282 -16.36 -12.43 -9.02
CA LEU A 282 -15.83 -13.41 -8.07
C LEU A 282 -16.41 -13.17 -6.67
N SER A 283 -16.87 -14.22 -6.00
CA SER A 283 -17.33 -14.15 -4.60
C SER A 283 -16.78 -15.28 -3.74
N PHE A 284 -16.43 -14.94 -2.50
CA PHE A 284 -15.93 -15.83 -1.47
C PHE A 284 -16.76 -15.65 -0.21
N GLU A 285 -17.38 -16.73 0.30
CA GLU A 285 -18.31 -16.65 1.43
C GLU A 285 -18.07 -17.75 2.48
N GLY A 286 -18.06 -17.35 3.76
CA GLY A 286 -18.12 -18.26 4.92
C GLY A 286 -16.84 -19.03 5.26
N ILE A 287 -15.78 -18.88 4.47
CA ILE A 287 -14.55 -19.67 4.60
C ILE A 287 -13.58 -19.11 5.66
N THR A 288 -12.87 -20.00 6.34
CA THR A 288 -11.71 -19.67 7.17
C THR A 288 -10.42 -20.07 6.45
N ILE A 289 -9.42 -19.19 6.44
CA ILE A 289 -8.11 -19.43 5.83
C ILE A 289 -7.05 -19.44 6.93
N GLU A 290 -6.32 -20.54 7.00
CA GLU A 290 -5.27 -20.77 7.97
C GLU A 290 -3.98 -21.25 7.30
N TYR A 291 -2.87 -21.16 8.03
CA TYR A 291 -1.64 -21.85 7.67
C TYR A 291 -1.37 -22.97 8.67
N GLU A 292 -0.91 -24.11 8.16
CA GLU A 292 -0.45 -25.23 8.99
C GLU A 292 0.72 -24.80 9.88
N THR A 293 1.61 -23.98 9.32
CA THR A 293 2.69 -23.32 10.05
C THR A 293 2.55 -21.81 9.88
N PRO A 294 2.54 -21.01 10.96
CA PRO A 294 2.41 -19.56 10.86
C PRO A 294 3.43 -18.95 9.89
N PRO A 295 3.03 -17.98 9.06
CA PRO A 295 3.90 -17.40 8.05
C PRO A 295 4.92 -16.40 8.62
N PHE A 296 5.29 -16.51 9.88
CA PHE A 296 6.22 -15.65 10.60
C PHE A 296 6.90 -16.45 11.70
N ILE A 297 7.98 -15.92 12.27
CA ILE A 297 8.66 -16.51 13.42
C ILE A 297 8.51 -15.54 14.59
N GLN A 298 8.13 -16.05 15.75
CA GLN A 298 8.16 -15.26 16.98
C GLN A 298 8.96 -15.99 18.05
N GLY A 299 9.38 -15.25 19.07
CA GLY A 299 10.17 -15.79 20.16
C GLY A 299 10.61 -14.71 21.13
N THR A 300 11.64 -15.02 21.90
CA THR A 300 12.16 -14.13 22.95
C THR A 300 13.61 -13.74 22.66
N VAL A 301 13.95 -12.49 22.96
CA VAL A 301 15.33 -12.00 22.97
C VAL A 301 16.02 -12.52 24.23
N ALA A 302 17.00 -13.40 24.09
CA ALA A 302 17.72 -14.00 25.22
C ALA A 302 18.84 -13.09 25.77
N SER A 303 19.55 -12.38 24.90
CA SER A 303 20.60 -11.44 25.29
C SER A 303 20.88 -10.40 24.20
N ILE A 304 21.56 -9.31 24.57
CA ILE A 304 21.99 -8.25 23.64
C ILE A 304 23.48 -7.97 23.83
N ASP A 305 24.16 -7.60 22.74
CA ASP A 305 25.49 -7.02 22.72
C ASP A 305 25.46 -5.74 21.87
N GLN A 306 25.31 -4.61 22.54
CA GLN A 306 25.25 -3.29 21.92
C GLN A 306 26.54 -2.93 21.18
N ALA A 307 27.71 -3.32 21.69
CA ALA A 307 28.99 -2.99 21.06
C ALA A 307 29.17 -3.76 19.75
N ALA A 308 28.70 -5.01 19.70
CA ALA A 308 28.68 -5.82 18.49
C ALA A 308 27.45 -5.54 17.60
N SER A 309 26.45 -4.80 18.09
CA SER A 309 25.15 -4.62 17.44
C SER A 309 24.45 -5.96 17.15
N THR A 310 24.55 -6.90 18.09
CA THR A 310 23.93 -8.23 17.97
C THR A 310 22.95 -8.50 19.09
N PHE A 311 21.99 -9.39 18.84
CA PHE A 311 21.11 -9.93 19.85
C PHE A 311 20.86 -11.41 19.59
N ASP A 312 20.66 -12.17 20.66
CA ASP A 312 20.39 -13.60 20.60
C ASP A 312 18.88 -13.82 20.68
N PHE A 313 18.31 -14.46 19.67
CA PHE A 313 16.89 -14.74 19.52
C PHE A 313 16.61 -16.24 19.68
N VAL A 314 15.60 -16.57 20.48
CA VAL A 314 15.14 -17.94 20.73
C VAL A 314 13.70 -18.06 20.23
N PRO A 315 13.42 -18.77 19.12
CA PRO A 315 12.06 -18.98 18.63
C PRO A 315 11.19 -19.73 19.64
N ASP A 316 9.90 -19.39 19.67
CA ASP A 316 8.90 -20.11 20.46
C ASP A 316 8.69 -21.54 19.90
N PRO A 317 8.36 -22.53 20.75
CA PRO A 317 7.97 -23.85 20.28
C PRO A 317 6.77 -23.79 19.31
N GLY A 318 6.85 -24.54 18.21
CA GLY A 318 5.78 -24.60 17.20
C GLY A 318 5.94 -23.64 16.01
N TYR A 319 6.98 -22.80 16.01
CA TYR A 319 7.32 -21.93 14.88
C TYR A 319 8.48 -22.50 14.04
N THR A 320 8.51 -22.16 12.75
CA THR A 320 9.58 -22.58 11.84
C THR A 320 10.93 -22.04 12.29
N LEU A 321 11.97 -22.85 12.11
CA LEU A 321 13.35 -22.48 12.39
C LEU A 321 14.01 -21.86 11.14
N LEU A 322 15.02 -21.01 11.35
CA LEU A 322 15.67 -20.25 10.27
C LEU A 322 16.48 -21.10 9.28
N GLU A 323 16.76 -22.35 9.59
CA GLU A 323 17.37 -23.28 8.63
C GLU A 323 16.42 -23.68 7.52
N ASP A 324 15.12 -23.47 7.68
CA ASP A 324 14.19 -23.55 6.56
C ASP A 324 14.51 -22.41 5.57
N PRO A 325 14.90 -22.72 4.32
CA PRO A 325 15.30 -21.70 3.35
C PRO A 325 14.19 -20.71 3.03
N ARG A 326 12.91 -21.07 3.25
CA ARG A 326 11.77 -20.14 3.10
C ARG A 326 11.85 -18.96 4.06
N PHE A 327 12.52 -19.13 5.21
CA PHE A 327 12.68 -18.12 6.27
C PHE A 327 14.12 -17.63 6.40
N GLY A 328 15.12 -18.49 6.21
CA GLY A 328 16.54 -18.17 6.42
C GLY A 328 17.22 -17.37 5.31
N GLU A 329 16.70 -17.44 4.08
CA GLU A 329 17.32 -16.87 2.87
C GLU A 329 16.53 -15.68 2.29
N LEU A 330 15.77 -14.94 3.13
CA LEU A 330 15.00 -13.78 2.68
C LEU A 330 15.92 -12.69 2.08
N PRO A 331 15.51 -11.96 1.02
CA PRO A 331 16.27 -10.83 0.47
C PRO A 331 16.52 -9.73 1.50
N ARG A 332 15.60 -9.61 2.46
CA ARG A 332 15.72 -8.76 3.63
C ARG A 332 15.05 -9.47 4.80
N ILE A 333 15.79 -9.60 5.90
CA ILE A 333 15.31 -10.14 7.16
C ILE A 333 15.03 -8.96 8.07
N TRP A 334 13.81 -8.89 8.62
CA TRP A 334 13.46 -7.85 9.57
C TRP A 334 12.33 -8.29 10.50
N GLY A 335 12.20 -7.59 11.62
CA GLY A 335 11.17 -7.86 12.61
C GLY A 335 10.92 -6.70 13.56
N THR A 336 10.01 -6.93 14.50
CA THR A 336 9.55 -5.93 15.48
C THR A 336 9.74 -6.42 16.91
N VAL A 337 10.12 -5.51 17.79
CA VAL A 337 10.18 -5.75 19.23
C VAL A 337 8.79 -5.52 19.81
N ARG A 338 8.31 -6.47 20.60
CA ARG A 338 6.99 -6.47 21.22
C ARG A 338 7.08 -5.99 22.65
N ASP A 339 5.98 -5.46 23.16
CA ASP A 339 5.92 -5.07 24.57
C ASP A 339 5.96 -6.33 25.45
N ALA A 340 6.76 -6.30 26.52
CA ALA A 340 7.00 -7.46 27.37
C ALA A 340 5.78 -7.81 28.25
N ASP A 341 4.99 -6.81 28.64
CA ASP A 341 3.80 -6.99 29.47
C ASP A 341 2.56 -7.30 28.61
N ASN A 342 2.53 -6.76 27.39
CA ASN A 342 1.48 -7.01 26.39
C ASN A 342 2.07 -7.25 24.98
N PRO A 343 2.47 -8.49 24.63
CA PRO A 343 3.11 -8.82 23.35
C PRO A 343 2.22 -8.65 22.11
N LEU A 344 0.93 -8.33 22.31
CA LEU A 344 0.01 -7.95 21.24
C LEU A 344 0.34 -6.57 20.67
N LEU A 345 1.03 -5.73 21.44
CA LEU A 345 1.51 -4.42 21.04
C LEU A 345 3.01 -4.44 20.75
N MET A 346 3.45 -3.47 19.97
CA MET A 346 4.88 -3.18 19.87
C MET A 346 5.37 -2.47 21.12
N LYS A 347 6.65 -2.63 21.44
CA LYS A 347 7.30 -1.84 22.48
C LYS A 347 7.35 -0.38 22.04
N SER A 348 6.68 0.52 22.77
CA SER A 348 6.49 1.92 22.35
C SER A 348 7.79 2.66 22.04
N SER A 349 8.83 2.40 22.82
CA SER A 349 10.14 3.03 22.69
C SER A 349 11.00 2.44 21.58
N ALA A 350 10.68 1.24 21.08
CA ALA A 350 11.45 0.56 20.05
C ALA A 350 11.32 1.28 18.70
N ASN A 351 12.34 1.10 17.86
CA ASN A 351 12.26 1.52 16.48
C ASN A 351 11.15 0.73 15.76
N ASP A 352 10.66 1.31 14.67
CA ASP A 352 9.57 0.76 13.86
C ASP A 352 9.85 -0.68 13.38
N HIS A 353 11.10 -0.96 13.03
CA HIS A 353 11.56 -2.31 12.71
C HIS A 353 13.07 -2.42 12.85
N ILE A 354 13.56 -3.64 13.08
CA ILE A 354 14.98 -3.97 13.08
C ILE A 354 15.28 -4.78 11.82
N ASN A 355 16.09 -4.23 10.93
CA ASN A 355 16.65 -4.99 9.81
C ASN A 355 17.85 -5.82 10.30
N VAL A 356 17.99 -7.04 9.80
CA VAL A 356 19.03 -8.00 10.16
C VAL A 356 19.87 -8.31 8.92
N ASN A 357 21.18 -8.07 9.00
CA ASN A 357 22.13 -8.29 7.90
C ASN A 357 22.62 -9.74 7.81
N GLY A 358 22.37 -10.54 8.84
CA GLY A 358 22.76 -11.94 8.89
C GLY A 358 22.51 -12.56 10.26
N TRP A 359 22.57 -13.88 10.30
CA TRP A 359 22.37 -14.64 11.52
C TRP A 359 23.36 -15.81 11.62
N THR A 360 23.59 -16.29 12.84
CA THR A 360 24.39 -17.50 13.10
C THR A 360 23.72 -18.34 14.16
N LYS A 361 23.56 -19.63 13.89
CA LYS A 361 23.05 -20.57 14.88
C LYS A 361 24.10 -20.85 15.95
N LEU A 362 23.74 -20.73 17.22
CA LEU A 362 24.63 -20.99 18.34
C LEU A 362 24.71 -22.49 18.65
N SER A 363 25.71 -22.87 19.46
CA SER A 363 26.04 -24.27 19.74
C SER A 363 24.97 -25.02 20.54
N ASP A 364 24.03 -24.32 21.16
CA ASP A 364 22.89 -24.94 21.86
C ASP A 364 21.82 -25.49 20.89
N GLY A 365 21.92 -25.16 19.61
CA GLY A 365 21.05 -25.67 18.57
C GLY A 365 19.64 -25.07 18.54
N MET A 366 19.34 -24.04 19.34
CA MET A 366 18.03 -23.38 19.36
C MET A 366 18.11 -21.85 19.40
N THR A 367 19.28 -21.28 19.66
CA THR A 367 19.48 -19.83 19.70
C THR A 367 20.14 -19.33 18.42
N TYR A 368 19.67 -18.20 17.91
CA TYR A 368 20.19 -17.53 16.73
C TYR A 368 20.72 -16.16 17.09
N ARG A 369 21.99 -15.89 16.80
CA ARG A 369 22.57 -14.56 16.93
C ARG A 369 22.25 -13.75 15.68
N PHE A 370 21.50 -12.67 15.82
CA PHE A 370 21.17 -11.71 14.77
C PHE A 370 22.13 -10.54 14.78
N GLN A 371 22.58 -10.15 13.59
CA GLN A 371 23.34 -8.93 13.35
C GLN A 371 22.39 -7.82 12.90
N ALA A 372 22.07 -6.88 13.77
CA ALA A 372 21.25 -5.73 13.40
C ALA A 372 21.98 -4.84 12.39
N ALA A 373 21.23 -4.30 11.43
CA ALA A 373 21.77 -3.44 10.37
C ALA A 373 22.13 -2.04 10.88
N VAL A 374 21.40 -1.55 11.88
CA VAL A 374 21.61 -0.22 12.48
C VAL A 374 22.01 -0.40 13.95
N PRO A 375 23.26 -0.08 14.32
CA PRO A 375 23.77 -0.28 15.69
C PRO A 375 22.91 0.34 16.80
N SER A 376 22.34 1.52 16.57
CA SER A 376 21.52 2.22 17.56
C SER A 376 20.18 1.54 17.86
N GLN A 377 19.77 0.53 17.09
CA GLN A 377 18.56 -0.26 17.33
C GLN A 377 18.80 -1.40 18.34
N VAL A 378 20.05 -1.66 18.75
CA VAL A 378 20.40 -2.67 19.76
C VAL A 378 20.89 -1.96 21.02
N GLY A 379 20.06 -1.90 22.06
CA GLY A 379 20.42 -1.27 23.32
C GLY A 379 19.22 -0.98 24.23
N PRO A 380 19.48 -0.50 25.46
CA PRO A 380 18.45 -0.20 26.44
C PRO A 380 17.36 0.72 25.88
N GLY A 381 16.10 0.40 26.17
CA GLY A 381 14.93 1.11 25.63
C GLY A 381 14.61 0.87 24.15
N GLN A 382 15.43 0.13 23.39
CA GLN A 382 15.08 -0.33 22.03
C GLN A 382 14.74 -1.82 22.02
N ILE A 383 15.62 -2.63 22.61
CA ILE A 383 15.51 -4.09 22.71
C ILE A 383 16.30 -4.54 23.93
N GLU A 384 15.70 -5.41 24.73
CA GLU A 384 16.22 -5.88 26.01
C GLU A 384 16.07 -7.40 26.12
N ALA A 385 16.90 -8.02 26.95
CA ALA A 385 16.74 -9.43 27.26
C ALA A 385 15.38 -9.66 27.94
N GLY A 386 14.61 -10.62 27.43
CA GLY A 386 13.23 -10.90 27.84
C GLY A 386 12.17 -10.27 26.94
N ASP A 387 12.52 -9.31 26.08
CA ASP A 387 11.55 -8.74 25.14
C ASP A 387 11.12 -9.82 24.12
N PRO A 388 9.81 -9.93 23.81
CA PRO A 388 9.36 -10.72 22.69
C PRO A 388 9.73 -10.05 21.36
N PHE A 389 10.02 -10.86 20.34
CA PHE A 389 10.39 -10.40 19.00
C PHE A 389 9.67 -11.21 17.93
N VAL A 390 9.20 -10.54 16.89
CA VAL A 390 8.53 -11.17 15.75
C VAL A 390 9.26 -10.82 14.46
N MET A 391 9.70 -11.85 13.73
CA MET A 391 10.28 -11.75 12.40
C MET A 391 9.24 -12.10 11.34
N VAL A 392 9.07 -11.22 10.35
CA VAL A 392 8.15 -11.44 9.23
C VAL A 392 8.85 -12.11 8.04
N THR A 393 8.07 -12.73 7.15
CA THR A 393 8.56 -13.38 5.91
C THR A 393 8.11 -12.68 4.63
N ARG A 394 7.67 -11.42 4.75
CA ARG A 394 7.04 -10.62 3.68
C ARG A 394 7.74 -10.67 2.32
N ASP A 395 9.07 -10.73 2.30
CA ASP A 395 9.86 -10.61 1.06
C ASP A 395 9.93 -11.92 0.25
N HIS A 396 9.45 -13.05 0.79
CA HIS A 396 9.18 -14.31 0.07
C HIS A 396 7.68 -14.67 0.02
N GLY A 397 6.89 -14.16 0.97
CA GLY A 397 5.48 -14.49 1.14
C GLY A 397 4.52 -13.87 0.13
N ASN A 398 3.47 -14.61 -0.22
CA ASN A 398 2.31 -14.13 -0.95
C ASN A 398 1.08 -13.99 -0.03
N GLY A 399 0.34 -12.91 -0.22
CA GLY A 399 -0.91 -12.62 0.50
C GLY A 399 -2.04 -13.60 0.19
N ILE A 400 -3.18 -13.43 0.86
CA ILE A 400 -4.34 -14.31 0.67
C ILE A 400 -4.98 -14.08 -0.71
N PHE A 401 -5.44 -12.86 -0.99
CA PHE A 401 -6.07 -12.48 -2.25
C PHE A 401 -5.17 -11.52 -3.02
N ARG A 402 -4.82 -11.89 -4.26
CA ARG A 402 -4.14 -11.01 -5.21
C ARG A 402 -4.99 -10.86 -6.46
N LEU A 403 -5.60 -9.70 -6.61
CA LEU A 403 -6.54 -9.35 -7.66
C LEU A 403 -5.86 -8.34 -8.59
N GLU A 404 -5.72 -8.69 -9.86
CA GLU A 404 -5.00 -7.90 -10.85
C GLU A 404 -5.91 -7.65 -12.05
N GLU A 405 -6.09 -6.37 -12.42
CA GLU A 405 -6.86 -5.96 -13.61
C GLU A 405 -8.28 -6.56 -13.66
N SER A 406 -8.90 -6.74 -12.49
CA SER A 406 -10.16 -7.47 -12.32
C SER A 406 -11.33 -6.55 -11.93
N ASP A 407 -12.55 -7.06 -11.90
CA ASP A 407 -13.69 -6.29 -11.40
C ASP A 407 -14.75 -7.15 -10.67
N THR A 408 -15.60 -6.50 -9.88
CA THR A 408 -16.77 -7.13 -9.24
C THR A 408 -16.36 -8.29 -8.33
N ILE A 409 -15.75 -7.96 -7.19
CA ILE A 409 -15.16 -8.92 -6.25
C ILE A 409 -15.83 -8.79 -4.90
N ALA A 410 -16.38 -9.88 -4.35
CA ALA A 410 -17.01 -9.91 -3.04
C ALA A 410 -16.28 -10.87 -2.08
N VAL A 411 -15.93 -10.38 -0.90
CA VAL A 411 -15.37 -11.16 0.22
C VAL A 411 -16.29 -10.99 1.41
N THR A 412 -17.09 -12.02 1.70
CA THR A 412 -18.15 -11.97 2.71
C THR A 412 -17.93 -13.02 3.78
N ASP A 413 -17.93 -12.63 5.06
CA ASP A 413 -17.83 -13.59 6.18
C ASP A 413 -16.60 -14.51 6.07
N VAL A 414 -15.46 -13.93 5.71
CA VAL A 414 -14.18 -14.65 5.58
C VAL A 414 -13.31 -14.39 6.80
N THR A 415 -12.75 -15.44 7.38
CA THR A 415 -11.79 -15.34 8.50
C THR A 415 -10.38 -15.70 8.04
N VAL A 416 -9.39 -14.93 8.47
CA VAL A 416 -7.97 -15.12 8.16
C VAL A 416 -7.16 -15.09 9.45
N HIS A 417 -6.45 -16.18 9.72
CA HIS A 417 -5.61 -16.35 10.92
C HIS A 417 -4.11 -16.22 10.67
N GLY A 418 -3.71 -15.95 9.43
CA GLY A 418 -2.34 -15.67 9.06
C GLY A 418 -2.27 -15.16 7.62
N SER A 419 -1.31 -14.30 7.31
CA SER A 419 -0.99 -13.92 5.92
C SER A 419 0.49 -13.61 5.79
N SER A 420 1.16 -14.27 4.84
CA SER A 420 2.60 -14.07 4.61
C SER A 420 2.94 -12.74 3.93
N GLY A 421 1.92 -12.06 3.38
CA GLY A 421 1.97 -10.70 2.83
C GLY A 421 0.70 -9.92 3.15
N ALA A 422 0.28 -9.02 2.26
CA ALA A 422 -0.95 -8.27 2.45
C ALA A 422 -2.18 -9.16 2.22
N THR A 423 -3.22 -9.07 3.04
CA THR A 423 -4.33 -10.04 2.96
C THR A 423 -5.12 -9.93 1.66
N LEU A 424 -5.52 -8.73 1.25
CA LEU A 424 -6.16 -8.48 -0.04
C LEU A 424 -5.43 -7.36 -0.77
N VAL A 425 -4.97 -7.65 -1.98
CA VAL A 425 -4.32 -6.69 -2.87
C VAL A 425 -5.13 -6.55 -4.14
N GLY A 426 -5.60 -5.34 -4.44
CA GLY A 426 -6.26 -4.99 -5.69
C GLY A 426 -5.39 -4.06 -6.53
N TYR A 427 -4.83 -4.56 -7.62
CA TYR A 427 -4.11 -3.75 -8.62
C TYR A 427 -5.02 -3.49 -9.81
N TYR A 428 -5.36 -2.22 -10.06
CA TYR A 428 -6.29 -1.84 -11.14
C TYR A 428 -7.59 -2.66 -11.09
N THR A 429 -8.06 -2.95 -9.89
CA THR A 429 -9.22 -3.81 -9.66
C THR A 429 -10.39 -2.98 -9.15
N ASP A 430 -11.54 -3.10 -9.82
CA ASP A 430 -12.75 -2.33 -9.56
C ASP A 430 -13.80 -3.14 -8.78
N GLY A 431 -14.72 -2.47 -8.09
CA GLY A 431 -15.88 -3.10 -7.45
C GLY A 431 -15.51 -4.12 -6.37
N ILE A 432 -14.57 -3.78 -5.48
CA ILE A 432 -14.19 -4.62 -4.35
C ILE A 432 -15.16 -4.36 -3.18
N GLU A 433 -15.92 -5.37 -2.79
CA GLU A 433 -16.83 -5.37 -1.64
C GLU A 433 -16.31 -6.33 -0.57
N ILE A 434 -16.13 -5.82 0.65
CA ILE A 434 -15.63 -6.54 1.82
C ILE A 434 -16.65 -6.37 2.94
N ASP A 435 -17.27 -7.48 3.33
CA ASP A 435 -18.32 -7.51 4.35
C ASP A 435 -17.99 -8.60 5.38
N ARG A 436 -17.84 -8.23 6.65
CA ARG A 436 -17.45 -9.17 7.72
C ARG A 436 -16.14 -9.93 7.46
N LEU A 437 -15.12 -9.28 6.89
CA LEU A 437 -13.77 -9.83 6.89
C LEU A 437 -13.19 -9.81 8.31
N ARG A 438 -12.64 -10.93 8.77
CA ARG A 438 -12.05 -11.10 10.11
C ARG A 438 -10.58 -11.46 9.97
N ILE A 439 -9.70 -10.47 10.01
CA ILE A 439 -8.25 -10.68 10.14
C ILE A 439 -7.93 -10.63 11.62
N MET A 440 -7.80 -11.81 12.22
CA MET A 440 -7.67 -11.94 13.67
C MET A 440 -6.77 -13.09 14.09
N ARG A 441 -6.16 -12.97 15.27
CA ARG A 441 -5.31 -14.02 15.83
C ARG A 441 -6.13 -15.28 16.03
N LYS A 442 -5.53 -16.44 15.75
CA LYS A 442 -6.23 -17.72 15.94
C LYS A 442 -6.62 -17.90 17.42
N PRO A 443 -7.91 -18.11 17.74
CA PRO A 443 -8.32 -18.36 19.13
C PRO A 443 -7.56 -19.52 19.75
N GLY A 444 -7.07 -19.34 20.98
CA GLY A 444 -6.28 -20.35 21.69
C GLY A 444 -4.83 -20.49 21.23
N SER A 445 -4.36 -19.70 20.26
CA SER A 445 -2.95 -19.60 19.90
C SER A 445 -2.19 -18.56 20.72
N ASN A 446 -0.85 -18.60 20.67
CA ASN A 446 0.04 -17.58 21.21
C ASN A 446 0.54 -16.59 20.14
N GLN A 447 -0.13 -16.52 18.98
CA GLN A 447 0.27 -15.64 17.87
C GLN A 447 0.26 -14.17 18.31
N MET A 448 1.40 -13.49 18.12
CA MET A 448 1.51 -12.06 18.42
C MET A 448 0.95 -11.17 17.30
N ILE A 449 1.05 -11.65 16.05
CA ILE A 449 0.64 -10.95 14.82
C ILE A 449 -0.22 -11.87 13.95
N VAL A 450 -0.84 -11.31 12.91
CA VAL A 450 -1.65 -12.06 11.92
C VAL A 450 -1.06 -11.90 10.52
N THR A 451 -0.80 -10.67 10.08
CA THR A 451 -0.33 -10.38 8.72
C THR A 451 1.07 -9.79 8.72
N ASN A 452 1.89 -10.19 7.76
CA ASN A 452 3.26 -9.68 7.59
C ASN A 452 3.35 -8.34 6.83
N ALA A 453 2.22 -7.86 6.31
CA ALA A 453 2.07 -6.57 5.65
C ALA A 453 0.65 -6.04 5.89
N ASP A 454 0.13 -5.27 4.95
CA ASP A 454 -1.17 -4.62 4.99
C ASP A 454 -2.36 -5.60 5.12
N SER A 455 -3.55 -5.12 5.47
CA SER A 455 -4.77 -5.95 5.35
C SER A 455 -5.43 -5.79 3.99
N VAL A 456 -5.87 -4.58 3.64
CA VAL A 456 -6.53 -4.27 2.36
C VAL A 456 -5.72 -3.20 1.63
N HIS A 457 -5.22 -3.54 0.45
CA HIS A 457 -4.29 -2.71 -0.31
C HIS A 457 -4.81 -2.51 -1.73
N VAL A 458 -5.43 -1.35 -1.99
CA VAL A 458 -6.06 -1.02 -3.27
C VAL A 458 -5.23 0.04 -3.99
N GLN A 459 -4.58 -0.37 -5.06
CA GLN A 459 -3.77 0.51 -5.89
C GLN A 459 -4.40 0.68 -7.27
N SER A 460 -4.62 1.93 -7.64
CA SER A 460 -5.04 2.36 -8.97
C SER A 460 -6.41 1.84 -9.44
N ALA A 461 -7.35 1.60 -8.52
CA ALA A 461 -8.73 1.27 -8.84
C ALA A 461 -9.50 2.50 -9.35
N ARG A 462 -10.46 2.33 -10.25
CA ARG A 462 -11.40 3.39 -10.67
C ARG A 462 -12.51 3.60 -9.67
N THR A 463 -12.92 2.53 -9.00
CA THR A 463 -13.94 2.55 -7.93
C THR A 463 -13.30 2.21 -6.60
N GLY A 464 -13.67 2.94 -5.55
CA GLY A 464 -13.18 2.69 -4.20
C GLY A 464 -13.75 1.40 -3.61
N PRO A 465 -12.99 0.72 -2.73
CA PRO A 465 -13.50 -0.44 -2.02
C PRO A 465 -14.61 -0.06 -1.05
N VAL A 466 -15.55 -0.98 -0.83
CA VAL A 466 -16.51 -0.95 0.26
C VAL A 466 -16.03 -1.93 1.33
N VAL A 467 -15.76 -1.43 2.54
CA VAL A 467 -15.35 -2.23 3.70
C VAL A 467 -16.35 -1.96 4.82
N GLN A 468 -17.04 -2.99 5.27
CA GLN A 468 -18.05 -2.85 6.32
C GLN A 468 -18.01 -4.00 7.33
N ASP A 469 -18.48 -3.72 8.54
CA ASP A 469 -18.66 -4.70 9.62
C ASP A 469 -17.42 -5.59 9.84
N SER A 470 -16.20 -5.07 9.65
CA SER A 470 -14.94 -5.84 9.55
C SER A 470 -14.05 -5.74 10.80
N LEU A 471 -13.17 -6.72 11.02
CA LEU A 471 -12.20 -6.73 12.13
C LEU A 471 -10.78 -6.94 11.58
N PHE A 472 -9.87 -6.09 12.04
CA PHE A 472 -8.46 -6.13 11.70
C PHE A 472 -7.60 -6.01 12.96
N GLU A 473 -6.79 -7.02 13.24
CA GLU A 473 -5.81 -6.99 14.33
C GLU A 473 -4.48 -7.64 13.98
N GLY A 474 -3.40 -7.22 14.64
CA GLY A 474 -2.07 -7.83 14.49
C GLY A 474 -1.43 -7.60 13.11
N VAL A 475 -1.69 -6.45 12.49
CA VAL A 475 -1.21 -6.10 11.14
C VAL A 475 0.18 -5.45 11.21
N MET A 476 1.13 -5.93 10.39
CA MET A 476 2.52 -5.45 10.36
C MET A 476 2.80 -4.32 9.36
N ASP A 477 1.78 -3.67 8.81
CA ASP A 477 1.90 -2.42 8.04
C ASP A 477 0.61 -1.59 8.20
N ASP A 478 0.23 -0.79 7.20
CA ASP A 478 -1.05 -0.08 7.16
C ASP A 478 -2.22 -1.07 7.04
N ILE A 479 -3.31 -0.89 7.81
CA ILE A 479 -4.44 -1.82 7.73
C ILE A 479 -5.17 -1.66 6.39
N VAL A 480 -5.60 -0.46 6.04
CA VAL A 480 -6.20 -0.18 4.72
C VAL A 480 -5.43 0.93 4.01
N ALA A 481 -4.97 0.65 2.79
CA ALA A 481 -4.31 1.62 1.92
C ALA A 481 -5.05 1.75 0.58
N ILE A 482 -5.34 2.99 0.17
CA ILE A 482 -5.97 3.30 -1.12
C ILE A 482 -5.19 4.43 -1.79
N TYR A 483 -4.62 4.19 -2.97
CA TYR A 483 -3.80 5.19 -3.67
C TYR A 483 -3.61 4.91 -5.16
N ASN A 484 -2.98 5.86 -5.86
CA ASN A 484 -2.51 5.76 -7.24
C ASN A 484 -0.99 5.98 -7.31
N ARG A 485 -0.32 5.32 -8.27
CA ARG A 485 1.08 5.62 -8.62
C ARG A 485 1.15 6.53 -9.85
N PRO A 486 2.01 7.55 -9.85
CA PRO A 486 2.02 8.54 -10.91
C PRO A 486 2.62 7.98 -12.19
N LEU A 487 2.34 8.69 -13.27
CA LEU A 487 3.13 8.71 -14.49
C LEU A 487 4.18 9.81 -14.38
N LEU A 488 5.27 9.67 -15.14
CA LEU A 488 6.31 10.70 -15.23
C LEU A 488 6.24 11.38 -16.59
N ILE A 489 6.46 12.69 -16.64
CA ILE A 489 6.54 13.44 -17.88
C ILE A 489 7.94 13.25 -18.45
N SER A 490 8.05 12.49 -19.53
CA SER A 490 9.34 12.22 -20.18
C SER A 490 9.71 13.26 -21.25
N GLN A 491 8.71 13.93 -21.84
CA GLN A 491 8.91 15.04 -22.78
C GLN A 491 7.66 15.92 -22.85
N ILE A 492 7.86 17.23 -22.99
CA ILE A 492 6.79 18.22 -23.22
C ILE A 492 6.87 18.66 -24.68
N ILE A 493 5.81 18.40 -25.46
CA ILE A 493 5.69 18.88 -26.85
C ILE A 493 5.02 20.26 -26.85
N SER A 494 3.97 20.41 -26.06
CA SER A 494 3.28 21.66 -25.75
C SER A 494 2.62 21.57 -24.37
N GLU A 495 2.02 22.64 -23.87
CA GLU A 495 1.26 22.62 -22.60
C GLU A 495 0.05 21.67 -22.62
N THR A 496 -0.35 21.17 -23.80
CA THR A 496 -1.44 20.21 -24.00
C THR A 496 -0.99 18.85 -24.55
N GLU A 497 0.28 18.66 -24.90
CA GLU A 497 0.78 17.43 -25.52
C GLU A 497 2.06 16.96 -24.84
N LEU A 498 2.01 15.78 -24.19
CA LEU A 498 3.05 15.28 -23.31
C LEU A 498 3.37 13.82 -23.63
N HIS A 499 4.65 13.47 -23.71
CA HIS A 499 5.04 12.05 -23.59
C HIS A 499 5.15 11.69 -22.12
N VAL A 500 4.30 10.76 -21.69
CA VAL A 500 4.35 10.19 -20.34
C VAL A 500 4.99 8.80 -20.37
N GLN A 501 5.64 8.43 -19.28
CA GLN A 501 6.26 7.14 -19.09
C GLN A 501 5.80 6.47 -17.80
N GLY A 502 6.10 5.17 -17.69
CA GLY A 502 5.67 4.34 -16.58
C GLY A 502 4.22 3.90 -16.74
N ILE A 503 3.76 3.75 -17.97
CA ILE A 503 2.49 3.06 -18.30
C ILE A 503 2.75 1.56 -18.53
N SER A 504 1.73 0.73 -18.33
CA SER A 504 1.69 -0.70 -18.68
C SER A 504 0.28 -1.23 -18.43
N GLY A 505 -0.31 -2.01 -19.34
CA GLY A 505 -1.65 -2.60 -19.15
C GLY A 505 -2.69 -1.56 -18.73
N SER A 506 -3.44 -1.86 -17.67
CA SER A 506 -4.45 -0.95 -17.09
C SER A 506 -3.92 0.39 -16.53
N LYS A 507 -2.60 0.59 -16.44
CA LYS A 507 -2.00 1.88 -16.05
C LYS A 507 -2.03 2.94 -17.16
N VAL A 508 -2.29 2.56 -18.42
CA VAL A 508 -2.42 3.50 -19.53
C VAL A 508 -3.65 4.40 -19.30
N PRO A 509 -3.51 5.75 -19.31
CA PRO A 509 -4.67 6.64 -19.22
C PRO A 509 -5.67 6.38 -20.34
N ARG A 510 -6.96 6.59 -20.05
CA ARG A 510 -8.05 6.51 -21.04
C ARG A 510 -8.47 7.92 -21.45
N ALA A 511 -8.96 8.07 -22.69
CA ALA A 511 -9.66 9.30 -23.04
C ALA A 511 -10.84 9.52 -22.09
N GLY A 512 -10.97 10.73 -21.54
CA GLY A 512 -11.91 11.08 -20.47
C GLY A 512 -11.34 10.97 -19.05
N ASP A 513 -10.17 10.35 -18.84
CA ASP A 513 -9.54 10.33 -17.52
C ASP A 513 -9.09 11.74 -17.12
N ARG A 514 -9.24 12.07 -15.83
CA ARG A 514 -8.81 13.35 -15.24
C ARG A 514 -7.45 13.18 -14.57
N LEU A 515 -6.51 14.06 -14.89
CA LEU A 515 -5.14 14.02 -14.37
C LEU A 515 -4.88 15.19 -13.42
N GLN A 516 -4.05 14.97 -12.41
CA GLN A 516 -3.48 15.99 -11.52
C GLN A 516 -1.97 16.06 -11.75
N PHE A 517 -1.45 17.27 -11.97
CA PHE A 517 -0.04 17.54 -12.16
C PHE A 517 0.53 18.11 -10.86
N PHE A 518 1.52 17.43 -10.29
CA PHE A 518 2.02 17.70 -8.95
C PHE A 518 3.53 17.86 -8.93
N ARG A 519 4.00 18.94 -8.31
CA ARG A 519 5.43 19.20 -8.12
C ARG A 519 5.88 18.73 -6.74
N ALA A 520 6.66 17.66 -6.72
CA ALA A 520 7.13 17.02 -5.49
C ALA A 520 7.98 17.93 -4.59
N VAL A 521 8.92 18.67 -5.18
CA VAL A 521 9.92 19.45 -4.41
C VAL A 521 9.31 20.47 -3.44
N ASN A 522 8.23 21.13 -3.84
CA ASN A 522 7.54 22.12 -3.01
C ASN A 522 6.11 21.70 -2.63
N GLY A 523 5.66 20.53 -3.08
CA GLY A 523 4.33 20.01 -2.76
C GLY A 523 3.22 20.89 -3.31
N VAL A 524 3.21 21.16 -4.61
CA VAL A 524 2.22 22.05 -5.23
C VAL A 524 1.50 21.36 -6.38
N VAL A 525 0.17 21.39 -6.36
CA VAL A 525 -0.64 21.05 -7.53
C VAL A 525 -0.53 22.19 -8.57
N LEU A 526 0.02 21.87 -9.75
CA LEU A 526 0.22 22.82 -10.85
C LEU A 526 -1.05 23.02 -11.69
N GLY A 527 -1.93 22.01 -11.70
CA GLY A 527 -3.18 22.04 -12.43
C GLY A 527 -3.80 20.66 -12.59
N THR A 528 -4.99 20.63 -13.18
CA THR A 528 -5.67 19.40 -13.60
C THR A 528 -6.11 19.53 -15.04
N ALA A 529 -6.12 18.43 -15.78
CA ALA A 529 -6.62 18.40 -17.17
C ALA A 529 -7.26 17.03 -17.47
N THR A 530 -8.11 16.98 -18.49
CA THR A 530 -8.73 15.75 -18.99
C THR A 530 -7.95 15.23 -20.19
N VAL A 531 -7.74 13.92 -20.25
CA VAL A 531 -7.14 13.26 -21.41
C VAL A 531 -8.13 13.26 -22.59
N VAL A 532 -7.75 13.86 -23.70
CA VAL A 532 -8.51 13.85 -24.96
C VAL A 532 -8.17 12.62 -25.79
N SER A 533 -6.88 12.29 -25.90
CA SER A 533 -6.42 11.12 -26.66
C SER A 533 -5.11 10.58 -26.11
N VAL A 534 -4.90 9.27 -26.33
CA VAL A 534 -3.66 8.57 -25.97
C VAL A 534 -3.16 7.81 -27.20
N GLN A 535 -1.89 7.99 -27.51
CA GLN A 535 -1.20 7.31 -28.61
C GLN A 535 0.03 6.59 -28.03
N PRO A 536 0.10 5.25 -28.07
CA PRO A 536 1.29 4.52 -27.66
C PRO A 536 2.52 5.01 -28.43
N ASP A 537 3.65 5.12 -27.73
CA ASP A 537 4.92 5.52 -28.35
C ASP A 537 5.35 4.49 -29.40
N SER A 538 5.87 4.93 -30.55
CA SER A 538 6.23 4.02 -31.64
C SER A 538 7.46 3.17 -31.35
N LEU A 539 8.36 3.62 -30.47
CA LEU A 539 9.60 2.93 -30.10
C LEU A 539 9.49 2.20 -28.77
N ALA A 540 8.63 2.68 -27.86
CA ALA A 540 8.41 2.10 -26.54
C ALA A 540 6.91 1.98 -26.18
N PRO A 541 6.07 1.32 -27.01
CA PRO A 541 4.62 1.31 -26.84
C PRO A 541 4.15 0.66 -25.53
N ALA A 542 4.96 -0.22 -24.95
CA ALA A 542 4.65 -0.91 -23.71
C ALA A 542 4.90 -0.05 -22.44
N THR A 543 5.66 1.05 -22.55
CA THR A 543 6.12 1.83 -21.38
C THR A 543 5.97 3.34 -21.52
N LYS A 544 5.60 3.84 -22.71
CA LYS A 544 5.43 5.26 -23.02
C LYS A 544 4.22 5.53 -23.93
N ALA A 545 3.60 6.68 -23.76
CA ALA A 545 2.54 7.19 -24.65
C ALA A 545 2.60 8.70 -24.77
N LEU A 546 2.19 9.21 -25.92
CA LEU A 546 1.82 10.60 -26.12
C LEU A 546 0.37 10.78 -25.67
N ILE A 547 0.13 11.70 -24.73
CA ILE A 547 -1.20 12.10 -24.29
C ILE A 547 -1.50 13.52 -24.76
N THR A 548 -2.75 13.76 -25.13
CA THR A 548 -3.30 15.08 -25.46
C THR A 548 -4.29 15.49 -24.38
N LEU A 549 -4.19 16.72 -23.89
CA LEU A 549 -5.00 17.30 -22.83
C LEU A 549 -6.04 18.27 -23.40
N ASP A 550 -7.17 18.45 -22.71
CA ASP A 550 -8.23 19.42 -23.06
C ASP A 550 -7.85 20.87 -22.74
N THR A 551 -7.07 21.07 -21.68
CA THR A 551 -6.60 22.38 -21.22
C THR A 551 -5.09 22.39 -21.02
N PRO A 552 -4.41 23.52 -21.32
CA PRO A 552 -2.98 23.65 -21.09
C PRO A 552 -2.63 23.63 -19.61
N VAL A 553 -1.52 22.98 -19.25
CA VAL A 553 -0.92 23.04 -17.91
C VAL A 553 0.45 23.70 -18.03
N ALA A 554 0.56 24.93 -17.51
CA ALA A 554 1.75 25.76 -17.68
C ALA A 554 2.88 25.37 -16.72
N GLY A 555 4.12 25.60 -17.15
CA GLY A 555 5.30 25.50 -16.28
C GLY A 555 5.65 24.07 -15.85
N LEU A 556 5.21 23.06 -16.60
CA LEU A 556 5.56 21.65 -16.38
C LEU A 556 7.06 21.40 -16.57
N HIS A 557 7.58 20.44 -15.82
CA HIS A 557 8.96 19.97 -15.90
C HIS A 557 9.01 18.48 -16.21
N ALA A 558 9.76 18.13 -17.25
CA ALA A 558 9.97 16.75 -17.68
C ALA A 558 11.25 16.19 -17.06
N GLY A 559 11.21 14.91 -16.67
CA GLY A 559 12.32 14.22 -16.05
C GLY A 559 12.24 12.71 -16.22
N SER A 560 13.22 12.01 -15.66
CA SER A 560 13.31 10.54 -15.78
C SER A 560 13.00 9.79 -14.49
N THR A 561 12.96 10.49 -13.35
CA THR A 561 12.67 9.93 -12.02
C THR A 561 11.56 10.71 -11.32
N PRO A 562 10.91 10.14 -10.29
CA PRO A 562 9.91 10.87 -9.50
C PRO A 562 10.43 12.13 -8.82
N SER A 563 11.74 12.19 -8.52
CA SER A 563 12.36 13.36 -7.89
C SER A 563 12.74 14.48 -8.88
N ASP A 564 12.74 14.18 -10.19
CA ASP A 564 13.21 15.07 -11.27
C ASP A 564 12.11 15.39 -12.30
N SER A 565 10.94 14.76 -12.21
CA SER A 565 9.78 15.05 -13.05
C SER A 565 8.67 15.62 -12.20
N ASP A 566 7.86 16.51 -12.76
CA ASP A 566 6.52 16.71 -12.20
C ASP A 566 5.74 15.39 -12.33
N LEU A 567 5.00 15.04 -11.28
CA LEU A 567 4.26 13.79 -11.14
C LEU A 567 2.86 13.95 -11.73
N VAL A 568 2.39 12.94 -12.46
CA VAL A 568 1.05 12.94 -13.07
C VAL A 568 0.23 11.84 -12.43
N TYR A 569 -0.67 12.19 -11.51
CA TYR A 569 -1.62 11.26 -10.91
C TYR A 569 -2.89 11.19 -11.75
N ASN A 570 -3.41 9.98 -11.98
CA ASN A 570 -4.68 9.80 -12.66
C ASN A 570 -5.80 9.77 -11.62
N LEU A 571 -6.53 10.89 -11.48
CA LEU A 571 -7.64 11.05 -10.54
C LEU A 571 -8.82 10.11 -10.85
N SER A 572 -8.89 9.55 -12.05
CA SER A 572 -9.91 8.56 -12.42
C SER A 572 -9.54 7.13 -12.01
N THR A 573 -8.36 6.91 -11.41
CA THR A 573 -7.90 5.62 -10.89
C THR A 573 -7.33 5.77 -9.47
N VAL A 574 -8.05 6.45 -8.58
CA VAL A 574 -7.62 6.67 -7.18
C VAL A 574 -8.46 5.89 -6.16
N GLY A 575 -9.36 5.03 -6.61
CA GLY A 575 -10.34 4.35 -5.77
C GLY A 575 -11.36 5.34 -5.22
N ALA A 576 -11.89 6.23 -6.08
CA ALA A 576 -12.86 7.24 -5.68
C ALA A 576 -14.20 6.59 -5.29
N GLY A 577 -14.93 7.17 -4.33
CA GLY A 577 -16.20 6.59 -3.88
C GLY A 577 -16.06 5.50 -2.81
N PHE A 578 -14.90 5.39 -2.15
CA PHE A 578 -14.69 4.34 -1.14
C PHE A 578 -15.57 4.55 0.10
N SER A 579 -15.90 3.45 0.76
CA SER A 579 -16.66 3.46 2.02
C SER A 579 -16.04 2.49 3.02
N ILE A 580 -15.73 2.96 4.22
CA ILE A 580 -15.14 2.16 5.30
C ILE A 580 -15.97 2.41 6.55
N THR A 581 -16.77 1.42 6.96
CA THR A 581 -17.82 1.61 7.96
C THR A 581 -17.89 0.51 9.00
N ASP A 582 -18.34 0.87 10.21
CA ASP A 582 -18.72 -0.05 11.28
C ASP A 582 -17.67 -1.14 11.57
N SER A 583 -16.38 -0.80 11.43
CA SER A 583 -15.27 -1.75 11.50
C SER A 583 -14.32 -1.45 12.66
N ILE A 584 -13.57 -2.47 13.09
CA ILE A 584 -12.61 -2.41 14.21
C ILE A 584 -11.20 -2.61 13.68
N PHE A 585 -10.33 -1.66 14.00
CA PHE A 585 -8.92 -1.60 13.63
C PHE A 585 -8.09 -1.56 14.92
N ARG A 586 -7.35 -2.63 15.25
CA ARG A 586 -6.62 -2.65 16.53
C ARG A 586 -5.28 -3.36 16.56
N ASP A 587 -4.52 -3.11 17.63
CA ASP A 587 -3.31 -3.84 18.03
C ASP A 587 -2.33 -4.08 16.87
N SER A 588 -2.05 -3.03 16.09
CA SER A 588 -1.33 -3.11 14.82
C SER A 588 -0.18 -2.10 14.75
N ARG A 589 0.83 -2.41 13.92
CA ARG A 589 2.12 -1.70 13.89
C ARG A 589 2.02 -0.23 13.49
N ARG A 590 1.20 0.10 12.48
CA ARG A 590 1.15 1.47 11.91
C ARG A 590 -0.27 2.03 11.82
N ASN A 591 -0.66 2.54 10.66
CA ASN A 591 -1.87 3.30 10.47
C ASN A 591 -3.08 2.37 10.40
N GLY A 592 -4.22 2.84 10.88
CA GLY A 592 -5.51 2.23 10.56
C GLY A 592 -5.81 2.42 9.07
N LEU A 593 -5.96 3.66 8.65
CA LEU A 593 -6.18 4.03 7.25
C LEU A 593 -5.05 4.90 6.71
N TYR A 594 -4.50 4.57 5.55
CA TYR A 594 -3.48 5.35 4.83
C TYR A 594 -3.97 5.69 3.41
N LEU A 595 -4.65 6.83 3.26
CA LEU A 595 -5.49 7.10 2.09
C LEU A 595 -5.04 8.30 1.25
N LYS A 596 -5.09 8.10 -0.08
CA LYS A 596 -4.72 9.03 -1.17
C LYS A 596 -5.78 8.96 -2.27
N SER A 597 -7.01 9.30 -1.90
CA SER A 597 -8.19 9.08 -2.74
C SER A 597 -9.19 10.24 -2.63
N THR A 598 -10.30 10.19 -3.36
CA THR A 598 -11.34 11.21 -3.40
C THR A 598 -12.72 10.63 -3.11
N ASP A 599 -13.65 11.50 -2.70
CA ASP A 599 -15.09 11.18 -2.61
C ASP A 599 -15.38 9.98 -1.70
N GLY A 600 -14.87 9.98 -0.46
CA GLY A 600 -14.86 8.81 0.41
C GLY A 600 -15.51 9.02 1.78
N TRP A 601 -15.98 7.91 2.37
CA TRP A 601 -16.63 7.86 3.68
C TRP A 601 -15.91 6.94 4.65
N ILE A 602 -15.62 7.45 5.85
CA ILE A 602 -15.05 6.72 6.98
C ILE A 602 -16.00 6.95 8.16
N GLU A 603 -16.85 5.98 8.47
CA GLU A 603 -17.94 6.19 9.43
C GLU A 603 -18.10 5.08 10.48
N GLY A 604 -18.30 5.44 11.75
CA GLY A 604 -18.67 4.48 12.79
C GLY A 604 -17.59 3.48 13.17
N ASN A 605 -16.33 3.73 12.82
CA ASN A 605 -15.22 2.80 13.07
C ASN A 605 -14.58 3.00 14.44
N LEU A 606 -13.94 1.94 14.95
CA LEU A 606 -13.07 1.98 16.13
C LEU A 606 -11.60 1.75 15.71
N PHE A 607 -10.72 2.68 16.05
CA PHE A 607 -9.27 2.58 15.91
C PHE A 607 -8.64 2.52 17.30
N GLN A 608 -7.98 1.41 17.65
CA GLN A 608 -7.48 1.21 19.02
C GLN A 608 -6.06 0.63 19.06
N ASN A 609 -5.19 1.14 19.92
CA ASN A 609 -3.83 0.61 20.11
C ASN A 609 -3.05 0.50 18.78
N LEU A 610 -3.01 1.58 18.01
CA LEU A 610 -2.29 1.64 16.74
C LEU A 610 -0.98 2.40 16.90
N GLY A 611 0.10 1.83 16.37
CA GLY A 611 1.42 2.44 16.52
C GLY A 611 1.53 3.81 15.87
N ASN A 612 0.74 4.09 14.82
CA ASN A 612 0.60 5.40 14.19
C ASN A 612 -0.89 5.85 14.18
N ALA A 613 -1.30 6.69 13.23
CA ALA A 613 -2.61 7.32 13.22
C ALA A 613 -3.76 6.31 13.01
N GLY A 614 -4.93 6.61 13.57
CA GLY A 614 -6.16 5.91 13.20
C GLY A 614 -6.53 6.18 11.75
N VAL A 615 -6.52 7.47 11.38
CA VAL A 615 -6.80 7.93 10.02
C VAL A 615 -5.68 8.85 9.54
N MET A 616 -5.07 8.53 8.41
CA MET A 616 -4.05 9.32 7.74
C MET A 616 -4.48 9.64 6.30
N LEU A 617 -4.88 10.89 6.07
CA LEU A 617 -5.19 11.45 4.75
C LEU A 617 -3.99 12.28 4.28
N THR A 618 -3.22 11.79 3.31
CA THR A 618 -1.98 12.45 2.89
C THR A 618 -1.52 12.04 1.50
N ASP A 619 -0.92 12.93 0.72
CA ASP A 619 -0.04 12.55 -0.39
C ASP A 619 1.39 12.27 0.09
N ASP A 620 2.13 11.38 -0.58
CA ASP A 620 3.53 11.07 -0.25
C ASP A 620 4.38 11.09 -1.52
N PRO A 621 5.02 12.24 -1.84
CA PRO A 621 5.85 12.36 -3.04
C PRO A 621 7.19 11.65 -2.97
N ASP A 622 7.66 11.26 -1.79
CA ASP A 622 8.94 10.54 -1.63
C ASP A 622 8.78 9.05 -1.96
N VAL A 623 7.62 8.46 -1.64
CA VAL A 623 7.19 7.09 -2.06
C VAL A 623 6.35 7.13 -3.35
N PRO A 624 6.41 8.23 -4.10
CA PRO A 624 5.35 8.79 -4.96
C PRO A 624 4.00 8.06 -4.94
N ASN A 625 3.32 8.04 -3.80
CA ASN A 625 1.94 7.56 -3.70
C ASN A 625 1.03 8.78 -3.52
N GLY A 626 0.04 8.94 -4.41
CA GLY A 626 -0.89 10.08 -4.38
C GLY A 626 -2.23 9.72 -5.01
N PRO A 627 -3.08 10.71 -5.34
CA PRO A 627 -2.92 12.16 -5.20
C PRO A 627 -3.15 12.68 -3.76
N ALA A 628 -3.16 14.00 -3.59
CA ALA A 628 -3.69 14.66 -2.41
C ALA A 628 -5.21 14.35 -2.25
N PRO A 629 -5.67 13.94 -1.05
CA PRO A 629 -7.09 13.65 -0.80
C PRO A 629 -8.05 14.82 -1.05
N MET A 630 -9.27 14.53 -1.54
CA MET A 630 -10.33 15.53 -1.78
C MET A 630 -11.73 14.98 -1.46
N ASN A 631 -12.62 15.79 -0.88
CA ASN A 631 -14.00 15.40 -0.58
C ASN A 631 -14.12 14.12 0.27
N ILE A 632 -13.50 14.11 1.45
CA ILE A 632 -13.50 12.96 2.36
C ILE A 632 -14.28 13.29 3.64
N HIS A 633 -15.12 12.36 4.06
CA HIS A 633 -15.99 12.45 5.23
C HIS A 633 -15.52 11.46 6.30
N VAL A 634 -15.08 11.97 7.45
CA VAL A 634 -14.66 11.18 8.62
C VAL A 634 -15.68 11.45 9.72
N LEU A 635 -16.62 10.52 9.92
CA LEU A 635 -17.84 10.75 10.69
C LEU A 635 -17.98 9.74 11.82
N ASN A 636 -18.29 10.19 13.05
CA ASN A 636 -18.69 9.32 14.16
C ASN A 636 -17.70 8.18 14.48
N ASN A 637 -16.40 8.38 14.24
CA ASN A 637 -15.39 7.37 14.54
C ASN A 637 -14.85 7.56 15.97
N VAL A 638 -14.35 6.47 16.55
CA VAL A 638 -13.62 6.50 17.82
C VAL A 638 -12.17 6.12 17.57
N THR A 639 -11.23 6.97 17.99
CA THR A 639 -9.81 6.59 18.10
C THR A 639 -9.44 6.50 19.58
N ASP A 640 -8.75 5.46 20.03
CA ASP A 640 -8.34 5.29 21.42
C ASP A 640 -6.90 4.75 21.48
N HIS A 641 -6.00 5.51 22.12
CA HIS A 641 -4.59 5.13 22.26
C HIS A 641 -3.92 4.79 20.91
N VAL A 642 -3.80 5.81 20.07
CA VAL A 642 -3.14 5.73 18.74
C VAL A 642 -1.94 6.68 18.68
N ASN A 643 -1.01 6.41 17.75
CA ASN A 643 0.32 7.04 17.69
C ASN A 643 1.18 6.76 18.93
N PHE A 644 1.09 5.58 19.52
CA PHE A 644 1.84 5.28 20.74
C PHE A 644 3.31 4.91 20.49
N LEU A 645 3.71 4.62 19.23
CA LEU A 645 5.12 4.35 18.93
C LEU A 645 5.91 5.65 18.82
N ASP A 646 7.00 5.75 19.60
CA ASP A 646 7.90 6.91 19.68
C ASP A 646 8.42 7.36 18.31
N VAL A 647 8.74 6.39 17.45
CA VAL A 647 9.28 6.64 16.11
C VAL A 647 8.31 7.45 15.23
N TYR A 648 7.00 7.32 15.45
CA TYR A 648 5.98 8.08 14.72
C TYR A 648 5.52 9.30 15.49
N SER A 649 5.26 9.16 16.79
CA SER A 649 4.73 10.22 17.64
C SER A 649 5.66 11.43 17.74
N ARG A 650 6.96 11.26 17.51
CA ARG A 650 7.93 12.37 17.45
C ARG A 650 7.77 13.29 16.23
N HIS A 651 7.07 12.88 15.17
CA HIS A 651 6.80 13.77 14.04
C HIS A 651 5.80 14.88 14.42
N PRO A 652 6.06 16.15 14.03
CA PRO A 652 5.23 17.30 14.44
C PRO A 652 3.76 17.21 14.04
N TYR A 653 3.48 16.52 12.92
CA TYR A 653 2.15 16.31 12.38
C TYR A 653 1.43 15.05 12.90
N ALA A 654 2.07 14.26 13.79
CA ALA A 654 1.46 13.03 14.30
C ALA A 654 0.19 13.35 15.10
N ALA A 655 -0.92 12.71 14.75
CA ALA A 655 -2.22 12.92 15.37
C ALA A 655 -3.11 11.69 15.25
N ALA A 656 -4.12 11.54 16.11
CA ALA A 656 -5.05 10.42 16.00
C ALA A 656 -5.79 10.41 14.65
N ILE A 657 -6.17 11.61 14.20
CA ILE A 657 -6.62 11.90 12.83
C ILE A 657 -5.65 12.90 12.22
N THR A 658 -4.86 12.47 11.24
CA THR A 658 -3.90 13.31 10.52
C THR A 658 -4.39 13.57 9.10
N VAL A 659 -4.53 14.85 8.76
CA VAL A 659 -4.83 15.33 7.42
C VAL A 659 -3.70 16.26 7.00
N PHE A 660 -2.91 15.84 6.02
CA PHE A 660 -1.63 16.49 5.78
C PHE A 660 -1.16 16.38 4.34
N SER A 661 -0.88 17.51 3.67
CA SER A 661 -0.21 17.47 2.36
C SER A 661 1.30 17.62 2.47
N GLN A 662 2.04 16.83 1.68
CA GLN A 662 3.50 16.73 1.78
C GLN A 662 4.25 17.34 0.59
N LYS A 663 5.40 17.95 0.88
CA LYS A 663 6.49 18.13 -0.09
C LYS A 663 7.61 17.13 0.16
N SER A 664 8.52 16.98 -0.80
CA SER A 664 9.70 16.13 -0.65
C SER A 664 10.47 16.43 0.65
N GLY A 665 10.91 15.37 1.32
CA GLY A 665 11.48 15.47 2.67
C GLY A 665 10.43 15.44 3.79
N ARG A 666 9.18 15.06 3.48
CA ARG A 666 8.09 14.82 4.43
C ARG A 666 7.72 16.03 5.30
N ALA A 667 7.88 17.22 4.74
CA ALA A 667 7.46 18.48 5.36
C ALA A 667 6.11 18.95 4.78
N VAL A 668 5.48 19.93 5.42
CA VAL A 668 4.22 20.50 4.94
C VAL A 668 4.40 21.07 3.55
N ALA A 669 3.51 20.68 2.65
CA ALA A 669 3.42 21.21 1.30
C ALA A 669 3.30 22.74 1.30
N ASP A 670 3.95 23.41 0.35
CA ASP A 670 3.75 24.85 0.15
C ASP A 670 2.35 25.12 -0.44
N GLY A 671 1.75 24.14 -1.12
CA GLY A 671 0.36 24.15 -1.57
C GLY A 671 -0.63 23.69 -0.51
N ARG A 672 -1.87 24.18 -0.59
CA ARG A 672 -3.01 23.71 0.21
C ARG A 672 -3.81 22.68 -0.58
N ASN A 673 -3.18 21.54 -0.84
CA ASN A 673 -3.61 20.61 -1.89
C ASN A 673 -4.76 19.69 -1.48
N ILE A 674 -4.94 19.43 -0.17
CA ILE A 674 -6.05 18.63 0.34
C ILE A 674 -7.27 19.52 0.48
N THR A 675 -8.41 19.12 -0.10
CA THR A 675 -9.62 19.96 -0.10
C THR A 675 -10.87 19.25 0.35
N ASP A 676 -11.81 20.04 0.89
CA ASP A 676 -13.18 19.61 1.18
C ASP A 676 -13.22 18.42 2.15
N ILE A 677 -12.64 18.59 3.33
CA ILE A 677 -12.60 17.56 4.37
C ILE A 677 -13.66 17.83 5.43
N VAL A 678 -14.46 16.81 5.75
CA VAL A 678 -15.48 16.89 6.81
C VAL A 678 -15.06 15.96 7.94
N LEU A 679 -14.91 16.50 9.14
CA LEU A 679 -14.72 15.74 10.38
C LEU A 679 -15.92 16.01 11.28
N GLU A 680 -16.82 15.05 11.48
CA GLU A 680 -18.05 15.25 12.26
C GLU A 680 -18.20 14.18 13.34
N GLY A 681 -18.50 14.58 14.57
CA GLY A 681 -18.89 13.65 15.64
C GLY A 681 -17.82 12.63 16.05
N ASN A 682 -16.55 12.85 15.70
CA ASN A 682 -15.48 11.90 16.05
C ASN A 682 -15.07 12.08 17.51
N LEU A 683 -14.74 10.96 18.16
CA LEU A 683 -14.23 10.93 19.52
C LEU A 683 -12.78 10.43 19.53
N VAL A 684 -11.88 11.29 20.00
CA VAL A 684 -10.45 11.00 20.11
C VAL A 684 -10.08 10.84 21.58
N ARG A 685 -9.80 9.60 22.00
CA ARG A 685 -9.39 9.24 23.34
C ARG A 685 -7.90 8.97 23.45
N ASN A 686 -7.30 9.52 24.50
CA ASN A 686 -5.91 9.32 24.87
C ASN A 686 -4.91 9.43 23.70
N PRO A 687 -4.98 10.48 22.83
CA PRO A 687 -3.96 10.70 21.82
C PRO A 687 -2.60 10.96 22.48
N VAL A 688 -1.55 10.27 22.03
CA VAL A 688 -0.19 10.41 22.62
C VAL A 688 0.48 11.73 22.22
N ARG A 689 0.05 12.34 21.10
CA ARG A 689 0.44 13.69 20.66
C ARG A 689 -0.80 14.54 20.36
N ASN A 690 -1.01 14.94 19.10
CA ASN A 690 -2.14 15.77 18.73
C ASN A 690 -3.41 14.91 18.67
N GLY A 691 -4.56 15.50 19.02
CA GLY A 691 -5.85 14.83 18.75
C GLY A 691 -6.11 14.80 17.25
N ILE A 692 -6.17 15.98 16.63
CA ILE A 692 -6.38 16.18 15.19
C ILE A 692 -5.29 17.11 14.66
N TYR A 693 -4.72 16.79 13.49
CA TYR A 693 -3.78 17.67 12.78
C TYR A 693 -4.26 17.94 11.35
N LEU A 694 -4.29 19.22 10.97
CA LEU A 694 -4.60 19.70 9.62
C LEU A 694 -3.41 20.50 9.08
N GLY A 695 -2.74 20.02 8.04
CA GLY A 695 -1.59 20.69 7.42
C GLY A 695 -1.71 20.77 5.90
N GLY A 696 -1.66 21.97 5.32
CA GLY A 696 -1.80 22.11 3.86
C GLY A 696 -3.21 21.79 3.35
N VAL A 697 -4.25 22.19 4.12
CA VAL A 697 -5.66 21.90 3.82
C VAL A 697 -6.39 23.17 3.39
N ARG A 698 -7.34 23.05 2.45
CA ARG A 698 -8.26 24.12 2.06
C ARG A 698 -9.71 23.64 2.11
N GLY A 699 -10.54 24.28 2.94
CA GLY A 699 -11.94 23.88 3.10
C GLY A 699 -12.07 22.64 3.97
N ALA A 700 -11.83 22.79 5.27
CA ALA A 700 -12.14 21.75 6.25
C ALA A 700 -13.25 22.20 7.18
N VAL A 701 -14.20 21.32 7.47
CA VAL A 701 -15.30 21.56 8.40
C VAL A 701 -15.22 20.53 9.52
N LEU A 702 -15.13 21.01 10.75
CA LEU A 702 -15.05 20.21 11.96
C LEU A 702 -16.30 20.51 12.80
N THR A 703 -17.19 19.54 12.95
CA THR A 703 -18.45 19.72 13.69
C THR A 703 -18.61 18.70 14.81
N ASP A 704 -18.85 19.18 16.03
CA ASP A 704 -19.18 18.37 17.21
C ASP A 704 -18.18 17.22 17.48
N ASN A 705 -16.88 17.46 17.25
CA ASN A 705 -15.82 16.49 17.60
C ASN A 705 -15.40 16.63 19.06
N GLU A 706 -14.96 15.53 19.68
CA GLU A 706 -14.54 15.47 21.08
C GLU A 706 -13.14 14.87 21.21
N ILE A 707 -12.29 15.50 22.03
CA ILE A 707 -10.97 14.99 22.42
C ILE A 707 -10.95 14.84 23.94
N GLU A 708 -10.70 13.63 24.41
CA GLU A 708 -10.69 13.26 25.84
C GLU A 708 -9.37 12.58 26.21
N VAL A 709 -8.70 13.09 27.24
CA VAL A 709 -7.50 12.47 27.80
C VAL A 709 -7.71 12.14 29.26
N THR A 710 -7.57 10.85 29.58
CA THR A 710 -7.65 10.33 30.95
C THR A 710 -6.31 9.80 31.47
N GLY A 711 -5.39 9.46 30.55
CA GLY A 711 -4.03 9.01 30.88
C GLY A 711 -3.02 10.15 31.03
N THR A 712 -1.77 9.77 31.35
CA THR A 712 -0.63 10.71 31.50
C THR A 712 0.40 10.60 30.38
N GLU A 713 0.22 9.66 29.45
CA GLU A 713 1.14 9.45 28.33
C GLU A 713 1.13 10.66 27.40
N ALA A 714 2.32 11.14 27.03
CA ALA A 714 2.53 12.26 26.13
C ALA A 714 3.93 12.21 25.54
N VAL A 715 4.09 12.74 24.33
CA VAL A 715 5.41 13.09 23.79
C VAL A 715 5.91 14.41 24.34
N ASN A 716 7.23 14.58 24.32
CA ASN A 716 7.84 15.90 24.52
C ASN A 716 7.72 16.76 23.25
N GLY A 717 7.67 18.07 23.44
CA GLY A 717 7.61 19.06 22.36
C GLY A 717 6.20 19.61 22.14
N VAL A 718 6.02 20.29 21.01
CA VAL A 718 4.79 21.04 20.69
C VAL A 718 3.69 20.09 20.22
N PHE A 719 2.53 20.16 20.88
CA PHE A 719 1.30 19.50 20.45
C PHE A 719 0.04 20.13 21.06
N ALA A 720 -1.12 19.87 20.44
CA ALA A 720 -2.41 20.42 20.83
C ALA A 720 -3.54 19.40 20.70
N GLY A 721 -4.72 19.71 21.25
CA GLY A 721 -5.93 18.96 20.92
C GLY A 721 -6.20 19.00 19.41
N LEU A 722 -6.30 20.21 18.85
CA LEU A 722 -6.37 20.46 17.41
C LEU A 722 -5.18 21.32 16.96
N SER A 723 -4.41 20.85 15.99
CA SER A 723 -3.33 21.64 15.36
C SER A 723 -3.66 21.94 13.91
N ILE A 724 -3.56 23.21 13.52
CA ILE A 724 -3.84 23.70 12.16
C ILE A 724 -2.60 24.41 11.65
N GLU A 725 -2.06 23.95 10.53
CA GLU A 725 -0.85 24.47 9.92
C GLU A 725 -1.07 24.77 8.43
N HIS A 726 -0.61 25.94 7.98
CA HIS A 726 -0.56 26.29 6.54
C HIS A 726 -1.85 25.99 5.76
N SER A 727 -3.00 26.41 6.28
CA SER A 727 -4.32 26.00 5.79
C SER A 727 -5.25 27.19 5.46
N ASP A 728 -6.38 26.95 4.82
CA ASP A 728 -7.34 27.99 4.42
C ASP A 728 -8.78 27.53 4.58
N ASN A 729 -9.67 28.46 4.93
CA ASN A 729 -11.11 28.23 5.01
C ASN A 729 -11.44 27.04 5.92
N ILE A 730 -11.08 27.18 7.19
CA ILE A 730 -11.27 26.15 8.22
C ILE A 730 -12.42 26.57 9.14
N GLU A 731 -13.44 25.73 9.24
CA GLU A 731 -14.59 25.91 10.11
C GLU A 731 -14.54 24.90 11.25
N VAL A 732 -14.60 25.38 12.48
CA VAL A 732 -14.61 24.56 13.69
C VAL A 732 -15.83 24.96 14.53
N ASP A 733 -16.77 24.05 14.69
CA ASP A 733 -18.02 24.30 15.42
C ASP A 733 -18.31 23.15 16.39
N GLY A 734 -18.48 23.43 17.67
CA GLY A 734 -18.85 22.39 18.66
C GLY A 734 -17.68 21.50 19.13
N LEU A 735 -16.43 21.90 18.91
CA LEU A 735 -15.25 21.14 19.37
C LEU A 735 -15.14 21.16 20.90
N THR A 736 -15.04 19.96 21.50
CA THR A 736 -14.79 19.79 22.94
C THR A 736 -13.41 19.17 23.17
N ILE A 737 -12.59 19.77 24.05
CA ILE A 737 -11.26 19.26 24.41
C ILE A 737 -11.13 19.18 25.94
N ALA A 738 -10.92 17.98 26.46
CA ALA A 738 -10.59 17.71 27.85
C ALA A 738 -9.20 17.05 27.94
N ASP A 739 -8.18 17.85 28.22
CA ASP A 739 -6.80 17.39 28.33
C ASP A 739 -6.03 18.22 29.35
N THR A 740 -5.74 17.59 30.50
CA THR A 740 -5.06 18.23 31.62
C THR A 740 -3.58 17.89 31.69
N ARG A 741 -3.00 17.27 30.65
CA ARG A 741 -1.58 16.93 30.64
C ARG A 741 -0.75 18.22 30.68
N PRO A 742 0.27 18.30 31.56
CA PRO A 742 1.09 19.50 31.68
C PRO A 742 1.94 19.79 30.44
N GLN A 743 2.15 18.81 29.55
CA GLN A 743 2.91 18.95 28.30
C GLN A 743 2.09 19.57 27.16
N LEU A 744 0.75 19.65 27.29
CA LEU A 744 -0.12 20.18 26.24
C LEU A 744 0.20 21.65 25.98
N THR A 745 0.45 22.01 24.71
CA THR A 745 0.80 23.39 24.34
C THR A 745 -0.44 24.29 24.29
N ALA A 746 -1.55 23.80 23.73
CA ALA A 746 -2.82 24.54 23.62
C ALA A 746 -3.98 23.58 23.38
N GLY A 747 -5.22 24.04 23.63
CA GLY A 747 -6.42 23.36 23.11
C GLY A 747 -6.40 23.33 21.58
N ILE A 748 -6.38 24.51 20.96
CA ILE A 748 -6.20 24.70 19.52
C ILE A 748 -4.88 25.44 19.27
N LEU A 749 -4.05 24.90 18.38
CA LEU A 749 -2.79 25.49 17.96
C LEU A 749 -2.84 25.85 16.47
N ILE A 750 -2.63 27.12 16.16
CA ILE A 750 -2.59 27.65 14.78
C ILE A 750 -1.14 28.02 14.45
N GLN A 751 -0.62 27.45 13.37
CA GLN A 751 0.79 27.53 12.97
C GLN A 751 0.92 27.88 11.48
N GLY A 752 2.03 28.51 11.10
CA GLY A 752 2.25 28.90 9.69
C GLY A 752 1.20 29.90 9.19
N ILE A 753 0.83 29.83 7.90
CA ILE A 753 -0.23 30.70 7.33
C ILE A 753 -1.57 29.99 7.41
N VAL A 754 -2.43 30.42 8.32
CA VAL A 754 -3.83 30.02 8.31
C VAL A 754 -4.71 31.20 7.92
N ASP A 755 -5.35 31.09 6.76
CA ASP A 755 -6.28 32.11 6.27
C ASP A 755 -7.73 31.66 6.53
N ASN A 756 -8.62 32.60 6.84
CA ASN A 756 -10.06 32.35 6.98
C ASN A 756 -10.41 31.18 7.92
N ILE A 757 -10.12 31.34 9.21
CA ILE A 757 -10.58 30.41 10.25
C ILE A 757 -11.83 30.97 10.96
N ALA A 758 -12.85 30.14 11.10
CA ALA A 758 -14.02 30.40 11.93
C ALA A 758 -14.11 29.34 13.02
N ALA A 759 -14.27 29.77 14.27
CA ALA A 759 -14.39 28.86 15.41
C ALA A 759 -15.55 29.30 16.32
N ASP A 760 -16.52 28.42 16.55
CA ASP A 760 -17.70 28.65 17.38
C ASP A 760 -18.02 27.42 18.27
N ARG A 761 -18.84 27.62 19.30
CA ARG A 761 -19.28 26.58 20.27
C ARG A 761 -18.15 25.70 20.82
N LEU A 762 -17.01 26.30 21.17
CA LEU A 762 -15.85 25.58 21.72
C LEU A 762 -16.00 25.32 23.23
N SER A 763 -15.54 24.17 23.71
CA SER A 763 -15.51 23.81 25.14
C SER A 763 -14.16 23.22 25.54
N PHE A 764 -13.56 23.75 26.61
CA PHE A 764 -12.22 23.40 27.05
C PHE A 764 -12.17 23.03 28.54
N ALA A 765 -11.52 21.91 28.86
CA ALA A 765 -11.13 21.51 30.19
C ALA A 765 -9.63 21.19 30.21
N LEU A 766 -8.81 22.24 30.30
CA LEU A 766 -7.35 22.17 30.12
C LEU A 766 -6.57 22.30 31.43
N GLY A 767 -5.31 21.88 31.39
CA GLY A 767 -4.35 22.08 32.47
C GLY A 767 -4.14 23.58 32.79
N ALA A 768 -3.77 23.87 34.04
CA ALA A 768 -3.53 25.25 34.47
C ALA A 768 -2.41 25.91 33.63
N GLY A 769 -2.71 27.06 33.03
CA GLY A 769 -1.77 27.83 32.21
C GLY A 769 -1.74 27.45 30.73
N VAL A 770 -2.45 26.39 30.33
CA VAL A 770 -2.59 26.03 28.91
C VAL A 770 -3.65 26.93 28.26
N PRO A 771 -3.34 27.64 27.17
CA PRO A 771 -4.31 28.46 26.45
C PRO A 771 -5.34 27.60 25.69
N ASP A 772 -6.59 28.07 25.68
CA ASP A 772 -7.66 27.48 24.86
C ASP A 772 -7.29 27.51 23.37
N ILE A 773 -6.82 28.67 22.89
CA ILE A 773 -6.34 28.87 21.52
C ILE A 773 -5.00 29.61 21.58
N LEU A 774 -3.99 29.04 20.92
CA LEU A 774 -2.71 29.66 20.67
C LEU A 774 -2.50 29.81 19.17
N ASP A 775 -2.44 31.06 18.70
CA ASP A 775 -2.20 31.36 17.29
C ASP A 775 -0.81 31.96 17.11
N TRP A 776 0.16 31.16 16.66
CA TRP A 776 1.51 31.65 16.38
C TRP A 776 1.61 32.54 15.15
N SER A 777 0.62 32.52 14.26
CA SER A 777 0.58 33.44 13.13
C SER A 777 0.28 34.88 13.56
N THR A 778 -0.34 35.07 14.73
CA THR A 778 -0.67 36.38 15.28
C THR A 778 -0.15 36.62 16.71
N ALA A 779 0.47 35.62 17.33
CA ALA A 779 0.98 35.70 18.68
C ALA A 779 1.99 36.84 18.80
N PRO A 780 1.96 37.62 19.89
CA PRO A 780 3.09 38.44 20.24
C PRO A 780 4.32 37.53 20.37
N LEU A 781 5.45 37.98 19.81
CA LEU A 781 6.70 37.24 19.93
C LEU A 781 7.01 36.98 21.41
N PRO A 782 7.59 35.84 21.77
CA PRO A 782 8.14 35.61 23.10
C PRO A 782 9.07 36.75 23.53
N GLU A 783 9.13 37.06 24.84
CA GLU A 783 9.98 38.16 25.34
C GLU A 783 11.47 37.97 25.01
N ASP A 784 11.91 36.73 24.83
CA ASP A 784 13.28 36.33 24.49
C ASP A 784 13.54 36.22 22.97
N ALA A 785 12.56 36.54 22.13
CA ALA A 785 12.72 36.51 20.69
C ALA A 785 13.84 37.48 20.23
N LEU A 786 14.76 36.99 19.40
CA LEU A 786 15.80 37.83 18.83
C LEU A 786 15.23 38.64 17.67
N VAL A 787 14.92 39.91 17.91
CA VAL A 787 14.36 40.83 16.90
C VAL A 787 15.44 41.70 16.26
N VAL A 788 15.56 41.65 14.94
CA VAL A 788 16.38 42.54 14.12
C VAL A 788 15.46 43.59 13.47
N PRO A 789 15.44 44.85 13.95
CA PRO A 789 14.65 45.92 13.34
C PRO A 789 15.39 46.58 12.16
N VAL A 790 14.66 47.26 11.28
CA VAL A 790 15.28 48.14 10.26
C VAL A 790 16.19 49.18 10.92
N LEU A 791 17.31 49.46 10.26
CA LEU A 791 18.38 50.36 10.72
C LEU A 791 19.04 49.95 12.06
N GLY A 792 18.71 48.78 12.61
CA GLY A 792 19.38 48.19 13.76
C GLY A 792 20.66 47.42 13.39
N ALA A 793 21.36 46.92 14.42
CA ALA A 793 22.49 46.02 14.21
C ALA A 793 22.01 44.74 13.50
N GLY A 794 22.71 44.33 12.44
CA GLY A 794 22.32 43.18 11.61
C GLY A 794 21.40 43.52 10.43
N TYR A 795 20.93 44.76 10.28
CA TYR A 795 20.12 45.17 9.13
C TYR A 795 20.95 45.76 7.98
N GLY A 796 20.63 45.42 6.74
CA GLY A 796 21.27 45.93 5.52
C GLY A 796 20.28 46.25 4.40
N GLU A 797 20.63 47.20 3.51
CA GLU A 797 19.84 47.59 2.34
C GLU A 797 20.73 47.75 1.10
N THR A 798 20.26 47.35 -0.07
CA THR A 798 20.92 47.60 -1.37
C THR A 798 19.92 48.09 -2.43
N GLY A 799 20.43 48.60 -3.56
CA GLY A 799 19.61 48.92 -4.74
C GLY A 799 19.24 50.40 -4.93
N SER A 800 19.74 51.31 -4.10
CA SER A 800 19.40 52.76 -4.10
C SER A 800 17.91 53.04 -3.84
N SER A 801 17.57 54.20 -3.24
CA SER A 801 16.18 54.69 -3.06
C SER A 801 15.33 54.12 -1.92
N TRP A 802 15.93 53.51 -0.88
CA TRP A 802 15.18 53.20 0.35
C TRP A 802 14.89 54.48 1.16
N ILE A 803 13.61 54.71 1.49
CA ILE A 803 13.12 55.90 2.19
C ILE A 803 12.35 55.48 3.45
N ASN A 804 12.32 56.35 4.46
CA ASN A 804 11.50 56.18 5.65
C ASN A 804 10.01 56.19 5.29
N SER A 805 9.26 55.21 5.78
CA SER A 805 7.81 55.17 5.61
C SER A 805 7.09 55.88 6.77
N GLY A 806 5.89 56.39 6.48
CA GLY A 806 4.93 56.81 7.51
C GLY A 806 4.17 55.64 8.14
N LEU A 807 4.26 54.43 7.57
CA LEU A 807 3.62 53.23 8.11
C LEU A 807 4.39 52.69 9.33
N LYS A 808 3.64 52.16 10.30
CA LYS A 808 4.18 51.69 11.57
C LYS A 808 4.54 50.21 11.51
N GLY A 809 5.74 49.89 12.00
CA GLY A 809 6.22 48.53 12.19
C GLY A 809 5.89 48.02 13.59
N HIS A 810 6.50 46.90 13.96
CA HIS A 810 6.45 46.32 15.31
C HIS A 810 6.70 47.39 16.39
N ASP A 811 5.88 47.42 17.44
CA ASP A 811 5.96 48.39 18.54
C ASP A 811 5.96 49.87 18.13
N GLY A 812 5.34 50.17 16.98
CA GLY A 812 5.30 51.53 16.43
C GLY A 812 6.61 52.00 15.82
N ASN A 813 7.58 51.09 15.65
CA ASN A 813 8.90 51.39 15.10
C ASN A 813 8.84 51.83 13.63
N LEU A 814 9.94 52.44 13.20
CA LEU A 814 10.15 52.89 11.84
C LEU A 814 10.07 51.72 10.84
N THR A 815 9.62 52.00 9.63
CA THR A 815 9.67 51.06 8.50
C THR A 815 10.29 51.73 7.28
N ARG A 816 10.80 50.93 6.36
CA ARG A 816 11.54 51.37 5.17
C ARG A 816 10.80 50.89 3.93
N TYR A 817 10.86 51.65 2.85
CA TYR A 817 10.32 51.21 1.56
C TYR A 817 11.16 51.65 0.37
N SER A 818 11.07 50.93 -0.74
CA SER A 818 11.67 51.30 -2.03
C SER A 818 10.76 50.86 -3.19
N PHE A 819 10.77 51.63 -4.28
CA PHE A 819 10.13 51.27 -5.55
C PHE A 819 11.14 50.77 -6.60
N ALA A 820 12.44 50.75 -6.27
CA ALA A 820 13.47 50.35 -7.22
C ALA A 820 13.48 48.83 -7.39
N GLY A 821 13.38 48.33 -8.63
CA GLY A 821 13.29 46.89 -8.88
C GLY A 821 14.50 46.07 -8.41
N ASN A 822 15.68 46.68 -8.30
CA ASN A 822 16.87 46.06 -7.73
C ASN A 822 17.04 46.28 -6.20
N ALA A 823 16.02 46.80 -5.51
CA ALA A 823 16.05 47.00 -4.08
C ALA A 823 16.07 45.67 -3.33
N THR A 824 16.93 45.57 -2.31
CA THR A 824 16.88 44.48 -1.33
C THR A 824 17.07 44.99 0.08
N ALA A 825 16.55 44.27 1.07
CA ALA A 825 16.80 44.44 2.50
C ALA A 825 17.22 43.10 3.11
N SER A 826 18.06 43.10 4.14
CA SER A 826 18.52 41.89 4.81
C SER A 826 18.56 42.05 6.33
N TRP A 827 18.29 40.97 7.06
CA TRP A 827 18.35 40.88 8.52
C TRP A 827 19.25 39.70 8.91
N THR A 828 20.42 40.01 9.43
CA THR A 828 21.52 39.10 9.77
C THR A 828 21.74 39.10 11.29
N PRO A 829 21.08 38.22 12.04
CA PRO A 829 21.32 38.04 13.48
C PRO A 829 22.67 37.36 13.77
N GLU A 830 23.11 37.43 15.02
CA GLU A 830 24.08 36.49 15.61
C GLU A 830 23.28 35.39 16.33
N LEU A 831 23.31 34.16 15.83
CA LEU A 831 22.53 33.04 16.38
C LEU A 831 23.41 32.05 17.14
N GLU A 832 22.84 31.39 18.14
CA GLU A 832 23.38 30.11 18.62
C GLU A 832 22.94 28.97 17.70
N ALA A 833 23.68 27.86 17.69
CA ALA A 833 23.25 26.66 16.97
C ALA A 833 21.92 26.14 17.56
N GLY A 834 20.96 25.84 16.68
CA GLY A 834 19.63 25.41 17.10
C GLY A 834 18.58 25.53 16.00
N THR A 835 17.35 25.16 16.35
CA THR A 835 16.17 25.33 15.50
C THR A 835 15.46 26.61 15.89
N TYR A 836 15.08 27.43 14.92
CA TYR A 836 14.38 28.69 15.14
C TYR A 836 13.18 28.78 14.20
N GLU A 837 12.05 29.23 14.72
CA GLU A 837 11.00 29.79 13.89
C GLU A 837 11.33 31.24 13.57
N VAL A 838 11.29 31.58 12.28
CA VAL A 838 11.69 32.89 11.78
C VAL A 838 10.45 33.66 11.41
N PHE A 839 10.31 34.91 11.84
CA PHE A 839 9.15 35.76 11.52
C PHE A 839 9.60 37.02 10.78
N VAL A 840 8.78 37.53 9.87
CA VAL A 840 8.88 38.89 9.33
C VAL A 840 7.72 39.73 9.84
N TYR A 841 7.96 41.00 10.16
CA TYR A 841 6.88 41.93 10.41
C TYR A 841 6.37 42.47 9.07
N ARG A 842 5.20 42.00 8.63
CA ARG A 842 4.55 42.43 7.39
C ARG A 842 3.82 43.75 7.62
N VAL A 843 4.11 44.73 6.77
CA VAL A 843 3.44 46.04 6.78
C VAL A 843 2.61 46.18 5.51
N THR A 844 1.30 46.33 5.65
CA THR A 844 0.37 46.32 4.51
C THR A 844 -0.01 47.74 4.06
N SER A 845 -0.14 47.94 2.74
CA SER A 845 -0.60 49.19 2.11
C SER A 845 -0.94 48.93 0.65
N SER A 846 -1.99 49.57 0.12
CA SER A 846 -2.51 49.32 -1.23
C SER A 846 -1.53 49.60 -2.39
N ASN A 847 -0.39 50.25 -2.12
CA ASN A 847 0.67 50.53 -3.08
C ASN A 847 1.96 49.72 -2.84
N SER A 848 1.92 48.72 -1.96
CA SER A 848 3.05 47.80 -1.71
C SER A 848 3.21 46.80 -2.85
N GLU A 849 4.32 46.07 -2.83
CA GLU A 849 4.58 44.95 -3.74
C GLU A 849 3.65 43.76 -3.44
N PRO A 850 2.79 43.33 -4.39
CA PRO A 850 1.94 42.14 -4.24
C PRO A 850 2.72 40.82 -4.22
N ALA A 851 3.98 40.81 -4.67
CA ALA A 851 4.85 39.63 -4.67
C ALA A 851 6.22 39.91 -4.03
N SER A 852 6.24 40.17 -2.72
CA SER A 852 7.48 40.41 -1.97
C SER A 852 8.19 39.09 -1.69
N ARG A 853 9.37 38.87 -2.29
CA ARG A 853 10.17 37.65 -2.09
C ARG A 853 11.05 37.76 -0.85
N LEU A 854 10.85 36.86 0.10
CA LEU A 854 11.68 36.61 1.28
C LEU A 854 12.48 35.33 1.15
N GLU A 855 13.79 35.40 1.36
CA GLU A 855 14.71 34.26 1.32
C GLU A 855 15.29 34.06 2.73
N VAL A 856 15.11 32.89 3.32
CA VAL A 856 15.70 32.49 4.61
C VAL A 856 16.91 31.60 4.33
N TYR A 857 18.10 32.05 4.69
CA TYR A 857 19.34 31.29 4.56
C TYR A 857 19.58 30.51 5.84
N HIS A 858 19.57 29.18 5.77
CA HIS A 858 19.65 28.27 6.92
C HIS A 858 20.58 27.08 6.61
N ASN A 859 20.79 26.16 7.57
CA ASN A 859 21.78 25.07 7.44
C ASN A 859 21.53 24.14 6.24
N ALA A 860 20.26 23.86 5.94
CA ALA A 860 19.87 23.03 4.80
C ALA A 860 19.86 23.75 3.42
N GLY A 861 20.15 25.05 3.36
CA GLY A 861 20.14 25.83 2.11
C GLY A 861 19.36 27.15 2.22
N VAL A 862 18.65 27.51 1.16
CA VAL A 862 17.84 28.74 1.09
C VAL A 862 16.38 28.36 0.87
N SER A 863 15.50 28.79 1.78
CA SER A 863 14.05 28.66 1.61
C SER A 863 13.47 30.00 1.17
N GLN A 864 12.56 29.97 0.19
CA GLN A 864 11.94 31.17 -0.37
C GLN A 864 10.46 31.22 -0.02
N ARG A 865 9.97 32.41 0.32
CA ARG A 865 8.55 32.71 0.50
C ARG A 865 8.17 33.99 -0.23
N VAL A 866 7.00 34.00 -0.86
CA VAL A 866 6.45 35.20 -1.50
C VAL A 866 5.23 35.65 -0.69
N LEU A 867 5.18 36.93 -0.35
CA LEU A 867 4.11 37.51 0.46
C LEU A 867 3.47 38.70 -0.24
N ASP A 868 2.15 38.79 -0.19
CA ASP A 868 1.39 39.97 -0.61
C ASP A 868 1.37 41.02 0.53
N TYR A 869 1.84 42.23 0.22
CA TYR A 869 1.87 43.37 1.13
C TYR A 869 0.79 44.43 0.78
N THR A 870 -0.09 44.16 -0.19
CA THR A 870 -1.12 45.09 -0.65
C THR A 870 -2.39 45.09 0.21
N ALA A 871 -2.72 43.95 0.82
CA ALA A 871 -3.95 43.74 1.60
C ALA A 871 -3.69 42.95 2.90
N GLY A 872 -4.69 42.91 3.78
CA GLY A 872 -4.63 42.24 5.10
C GLY A 872 -4.11 43.11 6.24
N SER A 873 -4.10 42.55 7.46
CA SER A 873 -3.59 43.22 8.66
C SER A 873 -2.05 43.18 8.71
N ALA A 874 -1.46 44.28 9.18
CA ALA A 874 -0.03 44.33 9.51
C ALA A 874 0.25 43.53 10.79
N GLY A 875 1.39 42.85 10.86
CA GLY A 875 1.73 41.99 11.99
C GLY A 875 2.92 41.07 11.71
N TRP A 876 3.30 40.28 12.71
CA TRP A 876 4.28 39.20 12.54
C TRP A 876 3.70 38.11 11.64
N VAL A 877 4.55 37.58 10.77
CA VAL A 877 4.21 36.50 9.85
C VAL A 877 5.37 35.53 9.91
N SER A 878 5.12 34.31 10.42
CA SER A 878 6.12 33.24 10.39
C SER A 878 6.57 33.02 8.95
N LEU A 879 7.85 32.82 8.72
CA LEU A 879 8.48 32.40 7.47
C LEU A 879 8.80 30.90 7.49
N GLY A 880 8.57 30.21 8.61
CA GLY A 880 8.87 28.80 8.81
C GLY A 880 9.94 28.56 9.88
N THR A 881 10.11 27.27 10.20
CA THR A 881 11.05 26.77 11.21
C THR A 881 12.28 26.13 10.55
N TYR A 882 13.47 26.58 10.94
CA TYR A 882 14.72 26.22 10.28
C TYR A 882 15.85 25.96 11.28
N SER A 883 16.75 25.03 10.94
CA SER A 883 17.98 24.79 11.70
C SER A 883 19.08 25.74 11.26
N PHE A 884 19.79 26.34 12.23
CA PHE A 884 20.87 27.29 12.03
C PHE A 884 22.15 26.81 12.73
N GLN A 885 23.30 27.12 12.13
CA GLN A 885 24.60 27.05 12.78
C GLN A 885 24.82 28.29 13.66
N ALA A 886 25.71 28.18 14.65
CA ALA A 886 26.11 29.34 15.43
C ALA A 886 26.81 30.39 14.53
N GLY A 887 26.53 31.67 14.75
CA GLY A 887 27.12 32.81 14.02
C GLY A 887 26.12 33.58 13.15
N THR A 888 26.64 34.34 12.18
CA THR A 888 25.89 35.20 11.25
C THR A 888 25.57 34.56 9.89
N GLY A 889 25.85 33.26 9.73
CA GLY A 889 25.59 32.55 8.47
C GLY A 889 24.10 32.42 8.13
N GLY A 890 23.23 32.50 9.15
CA GLY A 890 21.78 32.51 9.01
C GLY A 890 21.21 33.92 8.90
N TYR A 891 20.38 34.20 7.90
CA TYR A 891 19.77 35.52 7.71
C TYR A 891 18.53 35.47 6.82
N VAL A 892 17.75 36.57 6.83
CA VAL A 892 16.61 36.78 5.94
C VAL A 892 16.92 37.87 4.94
N LYS A 893 16.48 37.72 3.68
CA LYS A 893 16.62 38.72 2.62
C LYS A 893 15.29 38.97 1.91
N LEU A 894 14.96 40.23 1.69
CA LEU A 894 13.77 40.72 0.99
C LEU A 894 14.14 41.32 -0.36
N SER A 895 13.38 41.00 -1.41
CA SER A 895 13.52 41.54 -2.77
C SER A 895 12.20 41.48 -3.55
N HIS A 896 12.13 42.15 -4.70
CA HIS A 896 11.05 41.92 -5.66
C HIS A 896 11.17 40.51 -6.26
N LEU A 897 10.03 39.84 -6.46
CA LEU A 897 10.01 38.56 -7.17
C LEU A 897 10.46 38.74 -8.64
N ASP A 898 9.92 39.75 -9.32
CA ASP A 898 10.36 40.20 -10.65
C ASP A 898 11.02 41.60 -10.55
N PRO A 899 12.36 41.67 -10.52
CA PRO A 899 13.10 42.93 -10.47
C PRO A 899 12.92 43.83 -11.71
N LEU A 900 12.47 43.29 -12.84
CA LEU A 900 12.32 44.02 -14.10
C LEU A 900 10.93 44.66 -14.25
N ALA A 901 9.94 44.15 -13.50
CA ALA A 901 8.59 44.69 -13.48
C ALA A 901 8.00 44.69 -12.04
N PRO A 902 8.48 45.57 -11.13
CA PRO A 902 7.95 45.66 -9.77
C PRO A 902 6.46 45.99 -9.75
N GLY A 903 5.69 45.25 -8.95
CA GLY A 903 4.24 45.45 -8.79
C GLY A 903 3.88 46.57 -7.82
N GLY A 904 4.83 47.02 -6.98
CA GLY A 904 4.63 48.11 -6.03
C GLY A 904 5.86 48.38 -5.17
N ALA A 905 5.67 49.03 -4.01
CA ALA A 905 6.77 49.30 -3.07
C ALA A 905 7.16 48.05 -2.26
N LEU A 906 8.44 47.67 -2.30
CA LEU A 906 9.02 46.74 -1.34
C LEU A 906 9.04 47.39 0.05
N ARG A 907 8.61 46.68 1.10
CA ARG A 907 8.53 47.23 2.47
C ARG A 907 9.26 46.36 3.48
N ALA A 908 10.16 46.99 4.25
CA ALA A 908 10.95 46.36 5.29
C ALA A 908 10.59 46.94 6.67
N ALA A 909 10.45 46.06 7.67
CA ALA A 909 10.18 46.43 9.06
C ALA A 909 11.13 45.71 10.04
N ALA A 910 10.79 44.50 10.49
CA ALA A 910 11.63 43.74 11.40
C ALA A 910 11.57 42.25 11.04
N VAL A 911 12.60 41.50 11.45
CA VAL A 911 12.61 40.04 11.39
C VAL A 911 12.95 39.53 12.78
N ALA A 912 12.27 38.47 13.23
CA ALA A 912 12.52 37.85 14.51
C ALA A 912 12.93 36.39 14.36
N PHE A 913 13.79 35.92 15.26
CA PHE A 913 14.23 34.53 15.35
C PHE A 913 13.85 34.03 16.73
N VAL A 914 12.91 33.09 16.78
CA VAL A 914 12.38 32.50 18.00
C VAL A 914 12.93 31.09 18.13
N ARG A 915 13.79 30.85 19.11
CA ARG A 915 14.39 29.54 19.32
C ARG A 915 13.30 28.53 19.72
N GLN A 916 13.34 27.36 19.11
CA GLN A 916 12.47 26.23 19.46
C GLN A 916 13.25 25.35 20.44
N GLU A 917 12.64 25.02 21.58
CA GLU A 917 13.24 24.16 22.62
C GLU A 917 13.30 22.68 22.22
#